data_AF-A0A352BHK0-F1
#
_entry.id   AF-A0A352BHK0-F1
#
_cell.length_a   1.000
_cell.length_b   1.000
_cell.length_c   1.000
_cell.angle_alpha   90.00
_cell.angle_beta   90.00
_cell.angle_gamma   90.00
#
_symmetry.space_group_name_H-M   'P 1'
#
loop_
_entity.id
_entity.type
_entity.pdbx_description
1 polymer ?
#
loop_
_entity_poly.entity_id
_entity_poly.type
_entity_poly.pdbx_seq_one_letter_code
_entity_poly.pdbx_strand_id
1 'polypeptide(L)'
;MICHFIVLSFCAKMVFEVKMKKIYKYYKRRLIEISGKNRSLYSKKITNKFSYDIGKLFNNEYDTIASFVDFLWNGKKLNFELIGKDEKEFIYKNLKIESKLDRYNLTIKQEDGTEKPDYLKMERVRKQELKRAMIKEVASLKALKRENEELEKETGRYELYVGYPFVEGYIGKDLAIRAPLMLFPAVINVENETTANIELKPNGSIKFNKVLIYAYANAKKLNIDELETDFDNLKAYGLKNIKDVVKYLDTFGIEIGYAERKGMLNFENAPEPKFGDPLQVKNYCILGRFPLTNSIYNDYEVLEKQSLSTDAIDELLLAKRPKPNKKATSETHVISNLDYAQLSTIQNLNKNSNMVIYGPPGTGKSQTIVNIIADALAKGQKVLVVSQKKAALDVVYNRLANLNAKAMQINDSDKSKIAFYIKAKQTHDLVMASSPTTFVAEYEKLEEQIAKETAELEKISDVLFKVRPYGISLQQMYANSEIIGKRSADYAIYQAMLDNADIMALNFNDIKQAIKHIKEKNKDELYYKFIEKKQVNPLIDYIKSDIEMHTLVQSQNLINKVVSSRFVPFDMTKRPYARDLLAYYLEHSDEDGKLKYKPLTKYISSTENPKLYKRLKASCLFLPAYPFVKHEVSLKEKEIESSFDKTLQDLKNYISDYEILKEVLEPKGYLLTCDNILSGNTMYLKMLGNALNDYVEVRDINIALKELDETEKTLLKFAYKNSENFKSFEYIIEKFLTFRTYVEVIKLEDSCKNELAKLADFDNIKNKIITLRNEEMAINRQISFEQNNEEYK
;
A
#
# COMPACT_ATOMS: atom_id res chain seq x y z
N MET A 1 17.60 33.24 -31.23
CA MET A 1 16.70 32.13 -30.79
C MET A 1 17.40 30.77 -30.87
N ILE A 2 18.01 30.40 -32.01
CA ILE A 2 18.76 29.13 -32.18
C ILE A 2 19.97 29.02 -31.23
N CYS A 3 20.79 30.07 -31.08
CA CYS A 3 21.91 30.06 -30.12
C CYS A 3 21.45 29.90 -28.66
N HIS A 4 20.29 30.43 -28.29
CA HIS A 4 19.75 30.33 -26.93
C HIS A 4 19.26 28.91 -26.62
N PHE A 5 18.65 28.25 -27.60
CA PHE A 5 18.27 26.83 -27.52
C PHE A 5 19.48 25.90 -27.44
N ILE A 6 20.55 26.18 -28.19
CA ILE A 6 21.79 25.41 -28.14
C ILE A 6 22.45 25.54 -26.76
N VAL A 7 22.54 26.75 -26.20
CA VAL A 7 23.11 26.98 -24.87
C VAL A 7 22.29 26.31 -23.77
N LEU A 8 20.96 26.41 -23.82
CA LEU A 8 20.07 25.74 -22.86
C LEU A 8 20.16 24.21 -22.96
N SER A 9 20.23 23.65 -24.17
CA SER A 9 20.42 22.21 -24.39
C SER A 9 21.79 21.75 -23.90
N PHE A 10 22.83 22.57 -24.05
CA PHE A 10 24.19 22.26 -23.61
C PHE A 10 24.31 22.32 -22.08
N CYS A 11 23.75 23.35 -21.44
CA CYS A 11 23.66 23.44 -19.99
C CYS A 11 22.86 22.30 -19.38
N ALA A 12 21.71 21.94 -19.96
CA ALA A 12 20.90 20.80 -19.49
C ALA A 12 21.67 19.48 -19.59
N LYS A 13 22.44 19.28 -20.67
CA LYS A 13 23.27 18.08 -20.85
C LYS A 13 24.44 18.03 -19.86
N MET A 14 25.11 19.16 -19.60
CA MET A 14 26.15 19.25 -18.57
C MET A 14 25.61 18.93 -17.17
N VAL A 15 24.47 19.51 -16.78
CA VAL A 15 23.85 19.24 -15.48
C VAL A 15 23.47 17.76 -15.35
N PHE A 16 23.01 17.16 -16.45
CA PHE A 16 22.66 15.76 -16.52
C PHE A 16 23.88 14.83 -16.31
N GLU A 17 24.98 15.09 -17.04
CA GLU A 17 26.22 14.31 -16.92
C GLU A 17 26.82 14.39 -15.50
N VAL A 18 26.81 15.58 -14.87
CA VAL A 18 27.29 15.75 -13.49
C VAL A 18 26.45 14.95 -12.50
N LYS A 19 25.12 14.92 -12.69
CA LYS A 19 24.21 14.15 -11.83
C LYS A 19 24.43 12.65 -11.98
N MET A 20 24.60 12.15 -13.21
CA MET A 20 24.85 10.72 -13.47
C MET A 20 26.19 10.27 -12.90
N LYS A 21 27.26 11.05 -13.07
CA LYS A 21 28.57 10.75 -12.46
C LYS A 21 28.48 10.58 -10.94
N LYS A 22 27.73 11.44 -10.25
CA LYS A 22 27.50 11.30 -8.80
C LYS A 22 26.79 9.99 -8.44
N ILE A 23 25.80 9.58 -9.23
CA ILE A 23 25.06 8.33 -9.02
C ILE A 23 25.95 7.11 -9.25
N TYR A 24 26.72 7.09 -10.35
CA TYR A 24 27.69 6.02 -10.61
C TYR A 24 28.71 5.91 -9.47
N LYS A 25 29.27 7.04 -9.02
CA LYS A 25 30.19 7.09 -7.89
C LYS A 25 29.57 6.54 -6.61
N TYR A 26 28.31 6.87 -6.34
CA TYR A 26 27.57 6.36 -5.18
C TYR A 26 27.39 4.82 -5.22
N TYR A 27 26.91 4.27 -6.33
CA TYR A 27 26.70 2.81 -6.43
C TYR A 27 28.03 2.04 -6.49
N LYS A 28 29.01 2.55 -7.24
CA LYS A 28 30.38 2.01 -7.30
C LYS A 28 30.99 1.85 -5.91
N ARG A 29 30.83 2.84 -5.04
CA ARG A 29 31.28 2.82 -3.64
C ARG A 29 30.64 1.74 -2.79
N ARG A 30 29.36 1.42 -3.03
CA ARG A 30 28.63 0.36 -2.30
C ARG A 30 29.04 -1.05 -2.73
N LEU A 31 29.73 -1.20 -3.86
CA LEU A 31 30.24 -2.49 -4.34
C LEU A 31 31.58 -2.88 -3.69
N ILE A 32 32.19 -2.01 -2.88
CA ILE A 32 33.40 -2.29 -2.13
C ILE A 32 33.01 -2.92 -0.78
N GLU A 33 33.37 -4.19 -0.58
CA GLU A 33 33.07 -4.90 0.66
C GLU A 33 34.05 -4.50 1.78
N ILE A 34 33.57 -3.70 2.75
CA ILE A 34 34.31 -3.30 3.95
C ILE A 34 33.94 -4.26 5.09
N SER A 35 34.66 -5.36 5.17
CA SER A 35 34.38 -6.45 6.10
C SER A 35 35.69 -7.08 6.52
N GLY A 36 35.82 -7.49 7.78
CA GLY A 36 36.96 -8.28 8.26
C GLY A 36 37.07 -9.66 7.58
N LYS A 37 36.07 -10.07 6.78
CA LYS A 37 36.15 -11.26 5.91
C LYS A 37 36.85 -10.97 4.58
N ASN A 38 36.93 -9.71 4.15
CA ASN A 38 37.64 -9.32 2.94
C ASN A 38 39.15 -9.37 3.18
N ARG A 39 39.86 -10.25 2.46
CA ARG A 39 41.31 -10.46 2.60
C ARG A 39 42.14 -9.25 2.20
N SER A 40 41.58 -8.38 1.36
CA SER A 40 42.15 -7.07 1.05
C SER A 40 42.17 -6.15 2.26
N LEU A 41 41.34 -6.38 3.28
CA LEU A 41 41.26 -5.55 4.49
C LEU A 41 41.86 -6.22 5.74
N TYR A 42 41.66 -7.53 5.88
CA TYR A 42 42.23 -8.31 6.98
C TYR A 42 42.70 -9.68 6.51
N SER A 43 44.02 -9.86 6.46
CA SER A 43 44.67 -11.14 6.16
C SER A 43 44.97 -11.91 7.46
N LYS A 44 44.32 -13.06 7.67
CA LYS A 44 44.52 -13.91 8.88
C LYS A 44 45.69 -14.87 8.78
N LYS A 45 45.62 -15.79 7.81
CA LYS A 45 46.60 -16.87 7.62
C LYS A 45 46.96 -16.98 6.15
N ILE A 46 48.22 -17.33 5.89
CA ILE A 46 48.69 -17.63 4.55
C ILE A 46 48.31 -19.06 4.22
N THR A 47 47.77 -19.26 3.03
CA THR A 47 47.33 -20.56 2.53
C THR A 47 47.66 -20.62 1.06
N ASN A 48 48.25 -21.72 0.58
CA ASN A 48 48.70 -21.86 -0.81
C ASN A 48 47.60 -21.60 -1.86
N LYS A 49 46.32 -21.78 -1.50
CA LYS A 49 45.17 -21.47 -2.35
C LYS A 49 44.97 -19.97 -2.63
N PHE A 50 45.45 -19.11 -1.73
CA PHE A 50 45.11 -17.69 -1.72
C PHE A 50 46.31 -16.75 -1.62
N SER A 51 47.43 -17.18 -1.04
CA SER A 51 48.58 -16.31 -0.82
C SER A 51 49.87 -17.08 -0.60
N TYR A 52 50.97 -16.39 -0.81
CA TYR A 52 52.34 -16.85 -0.63
C TYR A 52 53.15 -15.72 0.02
N ASP A 53 53.80 -16.02 1.14
CA ASP A 53 54.69 -15.06 1.81
C ASP A 53 55.99 -14.93 1.00
N ILE A 54 56.26 -13.75 0.42
CA ILE A 54 57.55 -13.48 -0.22
C ILE A 54 58.58 -13.09 0.85
N GLY A 55 58.15 -12.42 1.92
CA GLY A 55 59.02 -12.00 3.02
C GLY A 55 59.76 -13.16 3.69
N LYS A 56 59.21 -14.38 3.68
CA LYS A 56 59.91 -15.58 4.20
C LYS A 56 61.14 -15.96 3.37
N LEU A 57 61.20 -15.62 2.09
CA LEU A 57 62.32 -15.95 1.21
C LEU A 57 63.49 -14.98 1.43
N PHE A 58 63.20 -13.68 1.51
CA PHE A 58 64.22 -12.63 1.56
C PHE A 58 64.70 -12.23 2.96
N ASN A 59 64.15 -12.85 4.02
CA ASN A 59 64.38 -12.46 5.42
C ASN A 59 65.83 -11.96 5.71
N ASN A 60 65.96 -10.66 5.99
CA ASN A 60 67.21 -9.94 6.31
C ASN A 60 68.33 -9.90 5.24
N GLU A 61 68.06 -10.23 3.97
CA GLU A 61 68.97 -10.05 2.82
C GLU A 61 68.75 -8.67 2.18
N TYR A 62 69.48 -7.65 2.64
CA TYR A 62 69.20 -6.24 2.29
C TYR A 62 69.33 -5.91 0.80
N ASP A 63 70.34 -6.46 0.11
CA ASP A 63 70.59 -6.15 -1.30
C ASP A 63 69.49 -6.74 -2.21
N THR A 64 69.07 -7.98 -1.94
CA THR A 64 67.96 -8.64 -2.64
C THR A 64 66.64 -7.92 -2.37
N ILE A 65 66.39 -7.51 -1.13
CA ILE A 65 65.20 -6.71 -0.78
C ILE A 65 65.19 -5.38 -1.54
N ALA A 66 66.32 -4.67 -1.59
CA ALA A 66 66.42 -3.41 -2.31
C ALA A 66 66.15 -3.60 -3.81
N SER A 67 66.76 -4.60 -4.43
CA SER A 67 66.53 -4.98 -5.83
C SER A 67 65.06 -5.30 -6.11
N PHE A 68 64.42 -6.09 -5.23
CA PHE A 68 63.01 -6.45 -5.36
C PHE A 68 62.06 -5.25 -5.19
N VAL A 69 62.32 -4.38 -4.21
CA VAL A 69 61.53 -3.15 -4.02
C VAL A 69 61.70 -2.21 -5.22
N ASP A 70 62.92 -2.08 -5.76
CA ASP A 70 63.16 -1.32 -6.98
C ASP A 70 62.44 -1.94 -8.19
N PHE A 71 62.38 -3.27 -8.29
CA PHE A 71 61.58 -3.96 -9.30
C PHE A 71 60.09 -3.57 -9.20
N LEU A 72 59.51 -3.59 -8.00
CA LEU A 72 58.13 -3.16 -7.76
C LEU A 72 57.89 -1.69 -8.12
N TRP A 73 58.82 -0.79 -7.74
CA TRP A 73 58.68 0.66 -7.96
C TRP A 73 58.93 1.10 -9.40
N ASN A 74 59.76 0.38 -10.15
CA ASN A 74 60.11 0.76 -11.52
C ASN A 74 59.08 0.30 -12.55
N GLY A 75 58.16 -0.62 -12.19
CA GLY A 75 57.07 -1.04 -13.08
C GLY A 75 57.53 -1.71 -14.39
N LYS A 76 58.78 -2.16 -14.48
CA LYS A 76 59.34 -2.71 -15.72
C LYS A 76 58.77 -4.11 -16.00
N LYS A 77 58.58 -4.46 -17.28
CA LYS A 77 58.20 -5.80 -17.78
C LYS A 77 59.32 -6.86 -17.64
N LEU A 78 60.23 -6.69 -16.69
CA LEU A 78 61.34 -7.60 -16.49
C LEU A 78 60.91 -8.69 -15.52
N ASN A 79 61.33 -9.93 -15.76
CA ASN A 79 61.13 -11.02 -14.81
C ASN A 79 62.04 -10.78 -13.58
N PHE A 80 61.48 -10.98 -12.40
CA PHE A 80 62.25 -11.10 -11.16
C PHE A 80 62.30 -12.58 -10.77
N GLU A 81 63.50 -13.15 -10.68
CA GLU A 81 63.73 -14.52 -10.21
C GLU A 81 63.40 -14.56 -8.71
N LEU A 82 62.29 -15.20 -8.35
CA LEU A 82 61.86 -15.28 -6.95
C LEU A 82 62.49 -16.49 -6.27
N ILE A 83 62.61 -17.58 -7.03
CA ILE A 83 63.24 -18.83 -6.63
C ILE A 83 64.06 -19.31 -7.81
N GLY A 84 65.36 -19.41 -7.67
CA GLY A 84 66.20 -20.05 -8.67
C GLY A 84 67.67 -20.15 -8.26
N LYS A 85 68.61 -19.93 -9.18
CA LYS A 85 70.02 -20.37 -8.97
C LYS A 85 70.81 -19.48 -8.01
N ASP A 86 70.63 -18.17 -8.11
CA ASP A 86 71.37 -17.18 -7.33
C ASP A 86 70.80 -17.07 -5.91
N GLU A 87 69.54 -17.46 -5.69
CA GLU A 87 68.89 -17.39 -4.39
C GLU A 87 69.12 -18.60 -3.46
N LYS A 88 69.84 -19.62 -3.95
CA LYS A 88 70.00 -20.92 -3.26
C LYS A 88 70.59 -20.80 -1.86
N GLU A 89 71.62 -19.98 -1.68
CA GLU A 89 72.35 -19.91 -0.41
C GLU A 89 71.56 -19.20 0.70
N PHE A 90 70.82 -18.15 0.38
CA PHE A 90 70.02 -17.46 1.40
C PHE A 90 68.66 -18.13 1.63
N ILE A 91 68.02 -18.73 0.61
CA ILE A 91 66.82 -19.56 0.81
C ILE A 91 67.14 -20.72 1.76
N TYR A 92 68.34 -21.30 1.66
CA TYR A 92 68.83 -22.34 2.56
C TYR A 92 68.85 -21.87 4.03
N LYS A 93 69.40 -20.68 4.27
CA LYS A 93 69.52 -20.06 5.60
C LYS A 93 68.15 -19.65 6.16
N ASN A 94 67.32 -19.00 5.36
CA ASN A 94 66.05 -18.42 5.77
C ASN A 94 64.96 -19.46 6.06
N LEU A 95 64.98 -20.59 5.36
CA LEU A 95 64.07 -21.72 5.62
C LEU A 95 64.51 -22.61 6.79
N LYS A 96 65.55 -22.20 7.55
CA LYS A 96 66.12 -22.94 8.70
C LYS A 96 66.45 -24.40 8.36
N ILE A 97 66.94 -24.67 7.16
CA ILE A 97 67.22 -26.05 6.69
C ILE A 97 68.35 -26.68 7.52
N GLU A 98 69.24 -25.89 8.10
CA GLU A 98 70.29 -26.34 9.03
C GLU A 98 69.72 -27.15 10.21
N SER A 99 68.64 -26.70 10.85
CA SER A 99 67.97 -27.44 11.93
C SER A 99 67.34 -28.78 11.49
N LYS A 100 67.20 -29.03 10.18
CA LYS A 100 66.73 -30.31 9.65
C LYS A 100 67.87 -31.30 9.42
N LEU A 101 69.11 -30.81 9.32
CA LEU A 101 70.30 -31.65 9.19
C LEU A 101 70.56 -32.46 10.47
N ASP A 102 70.20 -31.92 11.64
CA ASP A 102 70.31 -32.61 12.94
C ASP A 102 69.56 -33.95 13.00
N ARG A 103 68.63 -34.19 12.08
CA ARG A 103 67.87 -35.46 11.98
C ARG A 103 68.64 -36.56 11.28
N TYR A 104 69.76 -36.24 10.64
CA TYR A 104 70.59 -37.19 9.91
C TYR A 104 71.82 -37.53 10.73
N ASN A 105 72.19 -38.82 10.75
CA ASN A 105 73.46 -39.21 11.33
C ASN A 105 74.59 -38.86 10.35
N LEU A 106 75.24 -37.71 10.60
CA LEU A 106 76.19 -37.05 9.71
C LEU A 106 77.65 -37.26 10.14
N THR A 107 77.93 -38.25 10.99
CA THR A 107 79.28 -38.63 11.40
C THR A 107 79.75 -39.92 10.74
N ILE A 108 81.07 -40.05 10.56
CA ILE A 108 81.78 -41.29 10.22
C ILE A 108 82.50 -41.76 11.48
N LYS A 109 82.41 -43.07 11.77
CA LYS A 109 83.20 -43.73 12.82
C LYS A 109 84.61 -44.01 12.30
N GLN A 110 85.62 -43.52 13.03
CA GLN A 110 87.02 -43.82 12.76
C GLN A 110 87.41 -45.15 13.43
N GLU A 111 88.54 -45.74 12.99
CA GLU A 111 89.04 -47.03 13.52
C GLU A 111 89.39 -46.98 15.02
N ASP A 112 89.61 -45.78 15.57
CA ASP A 112 89.85 -45.52 16.99
C ASP A 112 88.56 -45.35 17.84
N GLY A 113 87.38 -45.51 17.21
CA GLY A 113 86.08 -45.36 17.87
C GLY A 113 85.57 -43.92 17.99
N THR A 114 86.33 -42.91 17.52
CA THR A 114 85.89 -41.51 17.51
C THR A 114 84.98 -41.21 16.31
N GLU A 115 84.01 -40.32 16.48
CA GLU A 115 83.09 -39.89 15.41
C GLU A 115 83.51 -38.52 14.87
N LYS A 116 83.74 -38.42 13.55
CA LYS A 116 84.03 -37.14 12.86
C LYS A 116 82.93 -36.77 11.86
N PRO A 117 82.70 -35.46 11.59
CA PRO A 117 81.73 -35.03 10.59
C PRO A 117 82.05 -35.57 9.19
N ASP A 118 81.07 -36.17 8.55
CA ASP A 118 81.13 -36.62 7.15
C ASP A 118 80.78 -35.46 6.21
N TYR A 119 81.79 -34.64 5.90
CA TYR A 119 81.59 -33.45 5.07
C TYR A 119 80.96 -33.77 3.69
N LEU A 120 81.29 -34.90 3.08
CA LEU A 120 80.73 -35.30 1.78
C LEU A 120 79.25 -35.69 1.88
N LYS A 121 78.87 -36.45 2.91
CA LYS A 121 77.47 -36.80 3.18
C LYS A 121 76.66 -35.58 3.62
N MET A 122 77.24 -34.70 4.42
CA MET A 122 76.63 -33.40 4.79
C MET A 122 76.32 -32.57 3.54
N GLU A 123 77.25 -32.46 2.60
CA GLU A 123 77.04 -31.69 1.37
C GLU A 123 75.96 -32.31 0.46
N ARG A 124 75.92 -33.65 0.35
CA ARG A 124 74.88 -34.36 -0.41
C ARG A 124 73.49 -34.17 0.20
N VAL A 125 73.34 -34.37 1.50
CA VAL A 125 72.07 -34.19 2.22
C VAL A 125 71.63 -32.72 2.15
N ARG A 126 72.57 -31.77 2.29
CA ARG A 126 72.33 -30.34 2.11
C ARG A 126 71.74 -30.02 0.74
N LYS A 127 72.36 -30.51 -0.35
CA LYS A 127 71.85 -30.34 -1.72
C LYS A 127 70.48 -30.97 -1.91
N GLN A 128 70.22 -32.14 -1.31
CA GLN A 128 68.94 -32.84 -1.41
C GLN A 128 67.80 -32.11 -0.67
N GLU A 129 68.04 -31.67 0.56
CA GLU A 129 67.06 -30.92 1.37
C GLU A 129 66.79 -29.53 0.78
N LEU A 130 67.80 -28.86 0.24
CA LEU A 130 67.62 -27.62 -0.51
C LEU A 130 66.72 -27.84 -1.73
N LYS A 131 67.00 -28.87 -2.55
CA LYS A 131 66.16 -29.20 -3.71
C LYS A 131 64.72 -29.48 -3.31
N ARG A 132 64.50 -30.25 -2.25
CA ARG A 132 63.15 -30.55 -1.71
C ARG A 132 62.43 -29.29 -1.24
N ALA A 133 63.14 -28.38 -0.56
CA ALA A 133 62.57 -27.09 -0.13
C ALA A 133 62.14 -26.24 -1.34
N MET A 134 63.00 -26.10 -2.35
CA MET A 134 62.68 -25.35 -3.58
C MET A 134 61.45 -25.94 -4.29
N ILE A 135 61.37 -27.26 -4.43
CA ILE A 135 60.20 -27.94 -5.03
C ILE A 135 58.91 -27.60 -4.27
N LYS A 136 58.95 -27.61 -2.94
CA LYS A 136 57.78 -27.27 -2.11
C LYS A 136 57.33 -25.82 -2.31
N GLU A 137 58.27 -24.90 -2.40
CA GLU A 137 57.98 -23.48 -2.58
C GLU A 137 57.42 -23.19 -3.98
N VAL A 138 58.02 -23.74 -5.03
CA VAL A 138 57.52 -23.65 -6.41
C VAL A 138 56.15 -24.32 -6.56
N ALA A 139 55.92 -25.46 -5.91
CA ALA A 139 54.61 -26.12 -5.91
C ALA A 139 53.51 -25.24 -5.29
N SER A 140 53.86 -24.45 -4.26
CA SER A 140 52.92 -23.51 -3.63
C SER A 140 52.57 -22.35 -4.57
N LEU A 141 53.55 -21.80 -5.28
CA LEU A 141 53.34 -20.79 -6.33
C LEU A 141 52.53 -21.33 -7.50
N LYS A 142 52.79 -22.57 -7.94
CA LYS A 142 52.04 -23.25 -9.01
C LYS A 142 50.57 -23.46 -8.63
N ALA A 143 50.30 -23.82 -7.37
CA ALA A 143 48.93 -23.93 -6.86
C ALA A 143 48.20 -22.58 -6.85
N LEU A 144 48.86 -21.52 -6.38
CA LEU A 144 48.31 -20.16 -6.37
C LEU A 144 48.02 -19.65 -7.79
N LYS A 145 48.94 -19.90 -8.75
CA LYS A 145 48.77 -19.57 -10.16
C LYS A 145 47.49 -20.20 -10.73
N ARG A 146 47.37 -21.52 -10.56
CA ARG A 146 46.22 -22.29 -11.07
C ARG A 146 44.89 -21.77 -10.52
N GLU A 147 44.82 -21.56 -9.20
CA GLU A 147 43.62 -21.05 -8.53
C GLU A 147 43.22 -19.65 -8.99
N ASN A 148 44.19 -18.77 -9.28
CA ASN A 148 43.89 -17.45 -9.83
C ASN A 148 43.42 -17.52 -11.30
N GLU A 149 44.05 -18.36 -12.12
CA GLU A 149 43.63 -18.57 -13.51
C GLU A 149 42.21 -19.16 -13.61
N GLU A 150 41.85 -20.09 -12.72
CA GLU A 150 40.50 -20.63 -12.62
C GLU A 150 39.49 -19.54 -12.22
N LEU A 151 39.82 -18.71 -11.22
CA LEU A 151 38.96 -17.59 -10.82
C LEU A 151 38.79 -16.53 -11.92
N GLU A 152 39.86 -16.17 -12.64
CA GLU A 152 39.79 -15.21 -13.74
C GLU A 152 38.92 -15.75 -14.88
N LYS A 153 38.98 -17.05 -15.18
CA LYS A 153 38.11 -17.70 -16.17
C LYS A 153 36.63 -17.70 -15.73
N GLU A 154 36.35 -17.94 -14.45
CA GLU A 154 34.97 -18.01 -13.94
C GLU A 154 34.32 -16.63 -13.76
N THR A 155 35.09 -15.65 -13.29
CA THR A 155 34.55 -14.36 -12.83
C THR A 155 34.95 -13.18 -13.72
N GLY A 156 35.92 -13.37 -14.62
CA GLY A 156 36.57 -12.30 -15.39
C GLY A 156 37.46 -11.38 -14.53
N ARG A 157 37.68 -11.70 -13.24
CA ARG A 157 38.41 -10.82 -12.32
C ARG A 157 39.85 -11.26 -12.18
N TYR A 158 40.74 -10.27 -12.22
CA TYR A 158 42.14 -10.47 -11.89
C TYR A 158 42.42 -10.03 -10.45
N GLU A 159 42.75 -10.99 -9.58
CA GLU A 159 42.92 -10.77 -8.14
C GLU A 159 44.36 -10.96 -7.66
N LEU A 160 45.31 -11.36 -8.52
CA LEU A 160 46.68 -11.66 -8.11
C LEU A 160 47.56 -10.41 -8.07
N TYR A 161 47.99 -10.04 -6.87
CA TYR A 161 48.89 -8.90 -6.65
C TYR A 161 50.00 -9.27 -5.66
N VAL A 162 51.16 -8.62 -5.80
CA VAL A 162 52.11 -8.47 -4.70
C VAL A 162 51.60 -7.33 -3.83
N GLY A 163 51.22 -7.64 -2.60
CA GLY A 163 50.84 -6.67 -1.57
C GLY A 163 52.06 -6.23 -0.77
N TYR A 164 52.41 -4.95 -0.85
CA TYR A 164 53.56 -4.37 -0.13
C TYR A 164 53.46 -2.83 -0.02
N PRO A 165 53.92 -2.21 1.08
CA PRO A 165 54.04 -2.81 2.41
C PRO A 165 52.65 -3.13 2.98
N PHE A 166 52.58 -3.71 4.17
CA PHE A 166 51.31 -3.89 4.90
C PHE A 166 51.08 -2.77 5.91
N VAL A 167 49.82 -2.59 6.29
CA VAL A 167 49.37 -1.72 7.37
C VAL A 167 48.64 -2.58 8.40
N GLU A 168 48.98 -2.39 9.67
CA GLU A 168 48.37 -3.08 10.80
C GLU A 168 47.89 -2.07 11.85
N GLY A 169 46.75 -2.34 12.47
CA GLY A 169 46.19 -1.54 13.57
C GLY A 169 44.67 -1.55 13.56
N TYR A 170 44.05 -0.57 14.22
CA TYR A 170 42.60 -0.41 14.29
C TYR A 170 42.15 0.91 13.69
N ILE A 171 41.00 0.88 13.00
CA ILE A 171 40.30 2.08 12.54
C ILE A 171 38.98 2.19 13.32
N GLY A 172 38.75 3.34 13.96
CA GLY A 172 37.53 3.57 14.73
C GLY A 172 37.46 2.69 15.99
N LYS A 173 36.26 2.21 16.36
CA LYS A 173 36.08 1.42 17.58
C LYS A 173 36.44 -0.06 17.42
N ASP A 174 36.20 -0.70 16.25
CA ASP A 174 36.26 -2.17 16.16
C ASP A 174 36.85 -2.73 14.85
N LEU A 175 37.29 -1.89 13.90
CA LEU A 175 37.76 -2.39 12.60
C LEU A 175 39.27 -2.68 12.63
N ALA A 176 39.62 -3.95 12.86
CA ALA A 176 40.98 -4.43 12.74
C ALA A 176 41.45 -4.42 11.28
N ILE A 177 42.66 -3.90 11.05
CA ILE A 177 43.30 -3.80 9.75
C ILE A 177 44.58 -4.63 9.77
N ARG A 178 44.72 -5.45 8.72
CA ARG A 178 45.95 -6.20 8.42
C ARG A 178 46.00 -6.41 6.92
N ALA A 179 46.33 -5.34 6.20
CA ALA A 179 46.09 -5.20 4.77
C ALA A 179 47.33 -4.66 4.05
N PRO A 180 47.57 -5.02 2.77
CA PRO A 180 48.57 -4.33 1.96
C PRO A 180 48.16 -2.86 1.75
N LEU A 181 49.13 -1.96 1.78
CA LEU A 181 48.95 -0.54 1.42
C LEU A 181 48.86 -0.38 -0.09
N MET A 182 49.76 -1.06 -0.81
CA MET A 182 49.81 -1.04 -2.26
C MET A 182 49.78 -2.45 -2.83
N LEU A 183 49.26 -2.55 -4.04
CA LEU A 183 49.00 -3.78 -4.77
C LEU A 183 49.62 -3.65 -6.16
N PHE A 184 50.63 -4.48 -6.40
CA PHE A 184 51.35 -4.53 -7.67
C PHE A 184 50.84 -5.74 -8.45
N PRO A 185 50.18 -5.57 -9.61
CA PRO A 185 49.58 -6.67 -10.35
C PRO A 185 50.66 -7.61 -10.87
N ALA A 186 50.58 -8.90 -10.55
CA ALA A 186 51.72 -9.81 -10.69
C ALA A 186 51.35 -11.15 -11.34
N VAL A 187 52.14 -11.58 -12.33
CA VAL A 187 52.01 -12.87 -13.02
C VAL A 187 53.10 -13.81 -12.53
N ILE A 188 52.72 -15.07 -12.26
CA ILE A 188 53.65 -16.12 -11.83
C ILE A 188 54.09 -16.93 -13.05
N ASN A 189 55.40 -16.98 -13.27
CA ASN A 189 56.04 -17.74 -14.35
C ASN A 189 56.86 -18.89 -13.75
N VAL A 190 56.35 -20.12 -13.89
CA VAL A 190 57.05 -21.33 -13.41
C VAL A 190 57.85 -21.89 -14.58
N GLU A 191 59.17 -21.84 -14.50
CA GLU A 191 60.05 -22.37 -15.55
C GLU A 191 60.29 -23.88 -15.41
N ASN A 192 60.53 -24.33 -14.18
CA ASN A 192 60.76 -25.75 -13.86
C ASN A 192 60.35 -26.04 -12.40
N GLU A 193 60.54 -27.27 -11.91
CA GLU A 193 60.14 -27.68 -10.55
C GLU A 193 60.89 -26.96 -9.43
N THR A 194 61.98 -26.26 -9.72
CA THR A 194 62.84 -25.56 -8.74
C THR A 194 63.01 -24.07 -9.04
N THR A 195 62.44 -23.57 -10.14
CA THR A 195 62.62 -22.18 -10.57
C THR A 195 61.28 -21.52 -10.88
N ALA A 196 61.04 -20.37 -10.26
CA ALA A 196 59.84 -19.57 -10.47
C ALA A 196 60.16 -18.06 -10.43
N ASN A 197 59.59 -17.35 -11.39
CA ASN A 197 59.76 -15.93 -11.58
C ASN A 197 58.42 -15.21 -11.38
N ILE A 198 58.50 -13.92 -11.06
CA ILE A 198 57.36 -13.02 -11.04
C ILE A 198 57.61 -11.89 -12.01
N GLU A 199 56.59 -11.50 -12.77
CA GLU A 199 56.58 -10.28 -13.57
C GLU A 199 55.39 -9.41 -13.17
N LEU A 200 55.51 -8.10 -13.38
CA LEU A 200 54.36 -7.20 -13.26
C LEU A 200 53.48 -7.31 -14.51
N LYS A 201 52.16 -7.35 -14.34
CA LYS A 201 51.21 -7.53 -15.45
C LYS A 201 51.37 -6.36 -16.45
N PRO A 202 51.62 -6.61 -17.75
CA PRO A 202 51.95 -5.57 -18.74
C PRO A 202 50.93 -4.42 -18.89
N ASN A 203 49.64 -4.69 -18.64
CA ASN A 203 48.55 -3.71 -18.72
C ASN A 203 47.92 -3.45 -17.34
N GLY A 204 48.61 -3.82 -16.25
CA GLY A 204 48.13 -3.61 -14.90
C GLY A 204 48.76 -2.35 -14.29
N SER A 205 47.93 -1.43 -13.82
CA SER A 205 48.40 -0.31 -12.99
C SER A 205 48.67 -0.78 -11.55
N ILE A 206 49.68 -0.19 -10.92
CA ILE A 206 49.96 -0.29 -9.50
C ILE A 206 48.84 0.42 -8.76
N LYS A 207 48.28 -0.19 -7.73
CA LYS A 207 47.11 0.38 -7.04
C LYS A 207 47.38 0.59 -5.58
N PHE A 208 46.86 1.66 -5.01
CA PHE A 208 46.59 1.64 -3.59
C PHE A 208 45.46 0.67 -3.27
N ASN A 209 45.52 0.10 -2.09
CA ASN A 209 44.45 -0.74 -1.61
C ASN A 209 43.19 0.09 -1.34
N LYS A 210 42.31 0.15 -2.36
CA LYS A 210 41.07 0.94 -2.33
C LYS A 210 40.16 0.52 -1.19
N VAL A 211 40.18 -0.76 -0.79
CA VAL A 211 39.37 -1.27 0.34
C VAL A 211 39.85 -0.64 1.64
N LEU A 212 41.17 -0.61 1.87
CA LEU A 212 41.78 0.03 3.04
C LEU A 212 41.51 1.54 3.08
N ILE A 213 41.79 2.24 1.99
CA ILE A 213 41.58 3.69 1.88
C ILE A 213 40.11 4.03 2.14
N TYR A 214 39.19 3.31 1.50
CA TYR A 214 37.76 3.56 1.64
C TYR A 214 37.23 3.21 3.04
N ALA A 215 37.74 2.15 3.66
CA ALA A 215 37.44 1.81 5.05
C ALA A 215 37.86 2.94 6.02
N TYR A 216 39.07 3.49 5.83
CA TYR A 216 39.56 4.62 6.62
C TYR A 216 38.73 5.88 6.42
N ALA A 217 38.51 6.27 5.15
CA ALA A 217 37.76 7.45 4.79
C ALA A 217 36.32 7.40 5.33
N ASN A 218 35.65 6.25 5.27
CA ASN A 218 34.30 6.09 5.82
C ASN A 218 34.28 6.20 7.35
N ALA A 219 35.24 5.60 8.05
CA ALA A 219 35.30 5.65 9.50
C ALA A 219 35.59 7.06 10.03
N LYS A 220 36.38 7.85 9.30
CA LYS A 220 36.77 9.22 9.65
C LYS A 220 35.97 10.32 8.93
N LYS A 221 35.03 9.94 8.05
CA LYS A 221 34.23 10.84 7.20
C LYS A 221 35.06 11.79 6.32
N LEU A 222 36.13 11.28 5.71
CA LEU A 222 37.04 12.05 4.84
C LEU A 222 36.52 12.11 3.40
N ASN A 223 36.82 13.21 2.70
CA ASN A 223 36.59 13.32 1.26
C ASN A 223 37.85 12.90 0.49
N ILE A 224 37.77 11.77 -0.22
CA ILE A 224 38.87 11.19 -1.00
C ILE A 224 38.63 11.26 -2.51
N ASP A 225 37.81 12.23 -2.95
CA ASP A 225 37.37 12.31 -4.35
C ASP A 225 38.50 12.62 -5.34
N GLU A 226 39.53 13.34 -4.91
CA GLU A 226 40.70 13.75 -5.70
C GLU A 226 41.93 12.85 -5.46
N LEU A 227 41.80 11.84 -4.60
CA LEU A 227 42.89 10.92 -4.30
C LEU A 227 43.11 9.97 -5.48
N GLU A 228 44.28 10.07 -6.11
CA GLU A 228 44.68 9.11 -7.13
C GLU A 228 45.01 7.76 -6.45
N THR A 229 44.50 6.67 -7.03
CA THR A 229 44.66 5.32 -6.46
C THR A 229 45.17 4.29 -7.44
N ASP A 230 45.28 4.64 -8.73
CA ASP A 230 45.85 3.80 -9.77
C ASP A 230 47.03 4.53 -10.43
N PHE A 231 48.18 3.86 -10.54
CA PHE A 231 49.43 4.45 -10.99
C PHE A 231 50.11 3.54 -12.01
N ASP A 232 50.50 4.06 -13.17
CA ASP A 232 51.32 3.31 -14.12
C ASP A 232 52.78 3.22 -13.64
N ASN A 233 53.27 4.30 -13.01
CA ASN A 233 54.62 4.36 -12.44
C ASN A 233 54.63 5.30 -11.23
N LEU A 234 54.90 4.76 -10.03
CA LEU A 234 54.93 5.53 -8.78
C LEU A 234 55.94 6.70 -8.80
N LYS A 235 57.11 6.52 -9.43
CA LYS A 235 58.15 7.55 -9.49
C LYS A 235 57.72 8.77 -10.32
N ALA A 236 56.86 8.58 -11.32
CA ALA A 236 56.32 9.69 -12.13
C ALA A 236 55.39 10.60 -11.32
N TYR A 237 54.74 10.06 -10.28
CA TYR A 237 53.87 10.81 -9.36
C TYR A 237 54.63 11.35 -8.13
N GLY A 238 55.96 11.31 -8.14
CA GLY A 238 56.79 11.78 -7.02
C GLY A 238 56.85 10.82 -5.83
N LEU A 239 56.27 9.61 -5.94
CA LEU A 239 56.23 8.61 -4.87
C LEU A 239 57.48 7.70 -4.93
N LYS A 240 58.64 8.23 -4.51
CA LYS A 240 59.93 7.53 -4.68
C LYS A 240 60.15 6.39 -3.69
N ASN A 241 59.52 6.46 -2.51
CA ASN A 241 59.63 5.47 -1.44
C ASN A 241 58.33 5.42 -0.60
N ILE A 242 58.29 4.52 0.39
CA ILE A 242 57.12 4.36 1.27
C ILE A 242 56.82 5.62 2.09
N LYS A 243 57.84 6.39 2.50
CA LYS A 243 57.66 7.64 3.25
C LYS A 243 56.91 8.68 2.41
N ASP A 244 57.19 8.75 1.11
CA ASP A 244 56.46 9.63 0.18
C ASP A 244 55.01 9.19 0.00
N VAL A 245 54.76 7.87 -0.05
CA VAL A 245 53.39 7.31 -0.10
C VAL A 245 52.59 7.67 1.15
N VAL A 246 53.18 7.48 2.34
CA VAL A 246 52.51 7.82 3.61
C VAL A 246 52.25 9.32 3.71
N LYS A 247 53.21 10.16 3.31
CA LYS A 247 53.01 11.62 3.25
C LYS A 247 51.92 12.02 2.26
N TYR A 248 51.85 11.39 1.10
CA TYR A 248 50.80 11.65 0.12
C TYR A 248 49.42 11.35 0.73
N LEU A 249 49.25 10.20 1.38
CA LEU A 249 48.01 9.83 2.05
C LEU A 249 47.65 10.77 3.22
N ASP A 250 48.65 11.25 3.95
CA ASP A 250 48.48 12.22 5.05
C ASP A 250 47.87 13.55 4.55
N THR A 251 48.19 14.00 3.33
CA THR A 251 47.57 15.22 2.74
C THR A 251 46.06 15.10 2.54
N PHE A 252 45.51 13.87 2.52
CA PHE A 252 44.08 13.58 2.45
C PHE A 252 43.49 13.17 3.81
N GLY A 253 44.23 13.33 4.90
CA GLY A 253 43.82 13.00 6.26
C GLY A 253 43.92 11.52 6.64
N ILE A 254 44.62 10.70 5.85
CA ILE A 254 44.84 9.28 6.13
C ILE A 254 46.17 9.12 6.89
N GLU A 255 46.08 9.16 8.21
CA GLU A 255 47.24 9.07 9.10
C GLU A 255 47.67 7.60 9.30
N ILE A 256 48.90 7.28 8.87
CA ILE A 256 49.52 5.96 9.05
C ILE A 256 50.93 6.16 9.61
N GLY A 257 51.22 5.56 10.77
CA GLY A 257 52.55 5.59 11.37
C GLY A 257 53.58 4.86 10.51
N TYR A 258 54.72 5.49 10.24
CA TYR A 258 55.81 4.88 9.48
C TYR A 258 57.11 4.91 10.28
N ALA A 259 57.75 3.75 10.40
CA ALA A 259 59.09 3.61 10.96
C ALA A 259 59.96 2.87 9.94
N GLU A 260 61.05 3.49 9.52
CA GLU A 260 61.96 2.91 8.52
C GLU A 260 62.63 1.66 9.08
N ARG A 261 62.51 0.55 8.34
CA ARG A 261 63.12 -0.74 8.68
C ARG A 261 63.75 -1.30 7.42
N LYS A 262 65.00 -1.78 7.52
CA LYS A 262 65.75 -2.28 6.35
C LYS A 262 65.33 -3.69 5.89
N GLY A 263 64.69 -4.49 6.75
CA GLY A 263 64.32 -5.89 6.44
C GLY A 263 62.84 -6.10 6.10
N MET A 264 62.54 -7.23 5.45
CA MET A 264 61.18 -7.76 5.32
C MET A 264 60.87 -8.71 6.48
N LEU A 265 59.65 -8.65 6.99
CA LEU A 265 59.19 -9.48 8.10
C LEU A 265 58.43 -10.70 7.57
N ASN A 266 58.54 -11.83 8.27
CA ASN A 266 57.70 -13.00 8.04
C ASN A 266 56.28 -12.72 8.58
N PHE A 267 55.27 -12.91 7.75
CA PHE A 267 53.89 -12.58 8.08
C PHE A 267 53.25 -13.60 9.04
N GLU A 268 53.54 -14.89 8.88
CA GLU A 268 52.96 -15.97 9.71
C GLU A 268 53.44 -15.90 11.16
N ASN A 269 54.70 -15.46 11.37
CA ASN A 269 55.31 -15.38 12.70
C ASN A 269 55.07 -14.04 13.41
N ALA A 270 54.39 -13.10 12.76
CA ALA A 270 54.12 -11.78 13.34
C ALA A 270 52.90 -11.79 14.28
N PRO A 271 52.96 -11.10 15.43
CA PRO A 271 51.82 -10.96 16.32
C PRO A 271 50.69 -10.17 15.63
N GLU A 272 49.44 -10.56 15.89
CA GLU A 272 48.27 -9.79 15.43
C GLU A 272 48.17 -8.43 16.15
N PRO A 273 47.61 -7.40 15.50
CA PRO A 273 47.42 -6.08 16.12
C PRO A 273 46.47 -6.17 17.32
N LYS A 274 46.82 -5.45 18.40
CA LYS A 274 45.99 -5.38 19.61
C LYS A 274 44.94 -4.28 19.48
N PHE A 275 43.83 -4.47 20.18
CA PHE A 275 42.72 -3.51 20.18
C PHE A 275 43.22 -2.11 20.56
N GLY A 276 42.93 -1.13 19.70
CA GLY A 276 43.34 0.27 19.89
C GLY A 276 44.73 0.62 19.37
N ASP A 277 45.48 -0.34 18.80
CA ASP A 277 46.77 -0.03 18.17
C ASP A 277 46.56 0.96 17.00
N PRO A 278 47.35 2.05 16.91
CA PRO A 278 47.27 2.97 15.78
C PRO A 278 47.73 2.27 14.49
N LEU A 279 47.25 2.73 13.34
CA LEU A 279 47.71 2.20 12.05
C LEU A 279 49.21 2.42 11.88
N GLN A 280 49.93 1.35 11.60
CA GLN A 280 51.37 1.37 11.35
C GLN A 280 51.74 0.55 10.13
N VAL A 281 52.71 1.05 9.36
CA VAL A 281 53.32 0.30 8.27
C VAL A 281 54.20 -0.83 8.80
N LYS A 282 54.06 -2.01 8.22
CA LYS A 282 54.90 -3.19 8.43
C LYS A 282 55.42 -3.71 7.10
N ASN A 283 56.70 -4.10 7.06
CA ASN A 283 57.35 -4.60 5.85
C ASN A 283 57.02 -6.08 5.56
N TYR A 284 55.73 -6.43 5.55
CA TYR A 284 55.28 -7.72 5.01
C TYR A 284 55.13 -7.60 3.49
N CYS A 285 55.54 -8.64 2.77
CA CYS A 285 55.38 -8.75 1.33
C CYS A 285 54.69 -10.07 1.00
N ILE A 286 53.46 -9.99 0.51
CA ILE A 286 52.64 -11.18 0.24
C ILE A 286 52.19 -11.16 -1.21
N LEU A 287 52.49 -12.22 -1.95
CA LEU A 287 51.86 -12.47 -3.23
C LEU A 287 50.53 -13.17 -2.98
N GLY A 288 49.41 -12.56 -3.35
CA GLY A 288 48.11 -13.14 -3.02
C GLY A 288 46.94 -12.62 -3.81
N ARG A 289 45.80 -13.28 -3.58
CA ARG A 289 44.49 -12.94 -4.13
C ARG A 289 43.84 -11.88 -3.26
N PHE A 290 43.81 -10.64 -3.75
CA PHE A 290 43.21 -9.50 -3.08
C PHE A 290 41.97 -9.04 -3.85
N PRO A 291 40.76 -9.45 -3.43
CA PRO A 291 39.52 -9.00 -4.06
C PRO A 291 39.29 -7.53 -3.73
N LEU A 292 39.56 -6.67 -4.71
CA LEU A 292 39.39 -5.22 -4.57
C LEU A 292 37.93 -4.80 -4.81
N THR A 293 37.27 -5.40 -5.79
CA THR A 293 35.98 -4.91 -6.31
C THR A 293 35.08 -6.04 -6.83
N ASN A 294 33.77 -5.77 -6.91
CA ASN A 294 32.80 -6.65 -7.54
C ASN A 294 32.91 -6.60 -9.08
N SER A 295 32.39 -7.58 -9.82
CA SER A 295 32.58 -7.69 -11.30
C SER A 295 32.01 -6.48 -12.04
N ILE A 296 30.90 -5.92 -11.52
CA ILE A 296 30.21 -4.77 -12.10
C ILE A 296 30.90 -3.45 -11.73
N TYR A 297 31.87 -3.45 -10.80
CA TYR A 297 32.58 -2.21 -10.43
C TYR A 297 33.29 -1.59 -11.63
N ASN A 298 33.97 -2.43 -12.43
CA ASN A 298 34.66 -1.98 -13.62
C ASN A 298 33.67 -1.40 -14.64
N ASP A 299 32.47 -1.99 -14.75
CA ASP A 299 31.40 -1.45 -15.60
C ASP A 299 30.99 -0.06 -15.13
N TYR A 300 30.75 0.14 -13.83
CA TYR A 300 30.45 1.46 -13.27
C TYR A 300 31.61 2.45 -13.46
N GLU A 301 32.86 1.99 -13.37
CA GLU A 301 34.04 2.82 -13.62
C GLU A 301 34.12 3.27 -15.07
N VAL A 302 33.82 2.39 -16.02
CA VAL A 302 33.74 2.72 -17.45
C VAL A 302 32.58 3.69 -17.71
N LEU A 303 31.39 3.41 -17.15
CA LEU A 303 30.22 4.30 -17.24
C LEU A 303 30.53 5.70 -16.70
N GLU A 304 31.26 5.79 -15.58
CA GLU A 304 31.70 7.04 -14.97
C GLU A 304 32.74 7.79 -15.83
N LYS A 305 33.81 7.10 -16.26
CA LYS A 305 34.91 7.71 -17.03
C LYS A 305 34.47 8.16 -18.41
N GLN A 306 33.74 7.30 -19.11
CA GLN A 306 33.29 7.56 -20.49
C GLN A 306 31.96 8.32 -20.55
N SER A 307 31.35 8.63 -19.39
CA SER A 307 30.04 9.28 -19.29
C SER A 307 28.97 8.57 -20.14
N LEU A 308 29.08 7.24 -20.24
CA LEU A 308 28.14 6.42 -20.99
C LEU A 308 26.82 6.38 -20.24
N SER A 309 25.73 6.71 -20.94
CA SER A 309 24.39 6.44 -20.46
C SER A 309 23.50 6.03 -21.62
N THR A 310 22.54 5.16 -21.31
CA THR A 310 21.46 4.77 -22.22
C THR A 310 20.14 5.22 -21.62
N ASP A 311 19.11 5.37 -22.46
CA ASP A 311 17.76 5.69 -21.97
C ASP A 311 17.28 4.69 -20.89
N ALA A 312 17.68 3.41 -20.98
CA ALA A 312 17.35 2.38 -19.99
C ALA A 312 18.08 2.59 -18.65
N ILE A 313 19.37 2.93 -18.68
CA ILE A 313 20.15 3.22 -17.46
C ILE A 313 19.64 4.50 -16.80
N ASP A 314 19.35 5.53 -17.61
CA ASP A 314 18.72 6.77 -17.16
C ASP A 314 17.39 6.51 -16.46
N GLU A 315 16.51 5.71 -17.07
CA GLU A 315 15.21 5.39 -16.51
C GLU A 315 15.33 4.66 -15.18
N LEU A 316 16.21 3.65 -15.12
CA LEU A 316 16.43 2.83 -13.93
C LEU A 316 17.05 3.62 -12.78
N LEU A 317 18.07 4.45 -13.05
CA LEU A 317 18.84 5.13 -12.01
C LEU A 317 18.29 6.50 -11.61
N LEU A 318 17.55 7.17 -12.51
CA LEU A 318 16.95 8.47 -12.24
C LEU A 318 15.44 8.40 -11.98
N ALA A 319 14.85 7.21 -12.06
CA ALA A 319 13.40 7.00 -11.96
C ALA A 319 12.62 7.91 -12.92
N LYS A 320 13.15 8.14 -14.13
CA LYS A 320 12.39 8.83 -15.18
C LYS A 320 11.19 7.96 -15.54
N ARG A 321 10.09 8.58 -15.98
CA ARG A 321 8.95 7.80 -16.48
C ARG A 321 9.36 7.04 -17.75
N PRO A 322 8.96 5.77 -17.91
CA PRO A 322 9.17 5.03 -19.15
C PRO A 322 8.68 5.84 -20.32
N LYS A 323 9.49 5.90 -21.38
CA LYS A 323 9.03 6.46 -22.65
C LYS A 323 8.04 5.47 -23.26
N PRO A 324 6.90 5.95 -23.80
CA PRO A 324 5.99 5.09 -24.51
C PRO A 324 6.70 4.50 -25.73
N ASN A 325 6.47 3.21 -25.98
CA ASN A 325 6.99 2.52 -27.13
C ASN A 325 6.35 3.07 -28.41
N LYS A 326 7.17 3.58 -29.34
CA LYS A 326 6.69 4.15 -30.62
C LYS A 326 6.03 3.11 -31.54
N LYS A 327 6.25 1.81 -31.29
CA LYS A 327 5.62 0.68 -31.99
C LYS A 327 4.67 -0.10 -31.07
N ALA A 328 3.95 0.59 -30.18
CA ALA A 328 3.00 -0.06 -29.29
C ALA A 328 1.88 -0.76 -30.09
N THR A 329 1.82 -2.08 -29.98
CA THR A 329 0.72 -2.91 -30.50
C THR A 329 -0.22 -3.27 -29.34
N SER A 330 -1.53 -3.30 -29.59
CA SER A 330 -2.52 -3.76 -28.59
C SER A 330 -2.50 -5.28 -28.43
N GLU A 331 -2.10 -6.00 -29.48
CA GLU A 331 -2.08 -7.46 -29.51
C GLU A 331 -1.01 -8.04 -28.58
N THR A 332 -1.37 -9.12 -27.89
CA THR A 332 -0.50 -9.83 -26.95
C THR A 332 -0.60 -11.32 -27.22
N HIS A 333 0.50 -11.93 -27.65
CA HIS A 333 0.54 -13.36 -27.96
C HIS A 333 1.10 -14.13 -26.78
N VAL A 334 0.30 -15.03 -26.24
CA VAL A 334 0.63 -15.88 -25.08
C VAL A 334 0.59 -17.35 -25.46
N ILE A 335 1.54 -18.11 -24.93
CA ILE A 335 1.73 -19.54 -25.25
C ILE A 335 1.46 -20.47 -24.05
N SER A 336 1.14 -19.89 -22.89
CA SER A 336 0.73 -20.59 -21.68
C SER A 336 -0.15 -19.71 -20.82
N ASN A 337 -0.95 -20.32 -19.94
CA ASN A 337 -1.82 -19.62 -19.01
C ASN A 337 -1.03 -18.62 -18.16
N LEU A 338 -1.53 -17.39 -18.06
CA LEU A 338 -0.99 -16.34 -17.21
C LEU A 338 -2.08 -15.84 -16.27
N ASP A 339 -1.69 -15.48 -15.05
CA ASP A 339 -2.56 -14.68 -14.20
C ASP A 339 -2.67 -13.24 -14.71
N TYR A 340 -3.62 -12.48 -14.14
CA TYR A 340 -3.86 -11.09 -14.52
C TYR A 340 -2.62 -10.20 -14.40
N ALA A 341 -1.81 -10.39 -13.34
CA ALA A 341 -0.63 -9.56 -13.11
C ALA A 341 0.48 -9.86 -14.14
N GLN A 342 0.67 -11.13 -14.48
CA GLN A 342 1.61 -11.57 -15.50
C GLN A 342 1.18 -11.10 -16.90
N LEU A 343 -0.10 -11.17 -17.24
CA LEU A 343 -0.62 -10.67 -18.51
C LEU A 343 -0.50 -9.14 -18.61
N SER A 344 -0.87 -8.43 -17.55
CA SER A 344 -0.69 -6.96 -17.46
C SER A 344 0.78 -6.56 -17.64
N THR A 345 1.72 -7.36 -17.13
CA THR A 345 3.16 -7.14 -17.32
C THR A 345 3.54 -7.14 -18.80
N ILE A 346 3.05 -8.10 -19.59
CA ILE A 346 3.33 -8.17 -21.04
C ILE A 346 2.69 -7.00 -21.78
N GLN A 347 1.43 -6.67 -21.46
CA GLN A 347 0.74 -5.51 -22.03
C GLN A 347 1.47 -4.19 -21.74
N ASN A 348 1.99 -4.04 -20.52
CA ASN A 348 2.76 -2.86 -20.16
C ASN A 348 4.15 -2.84 -20.82
N LEU A 349 4.78 -3.98 -21.08
CA LEU A 349 6.01 -4.08 -21.89
C LEU A 349 5.74 -3.69 -23.35
N ASN A 350 4.56 -4.00 -23.88
CA ASN A 350 4.18 -3.55 -25.23
C ASN A 350 4.01 -2.03 -25.31
N LYS A 351 3.57 -1.39 -24.21
CA LYS A 351 3.38 0.06 -24.12
C LYS A 351 4.65 0.84 -23.75
N ASN A 352 5.60 0.24 -23.04
CA ASN A 352 6.75 0.93 -22.45
C ASN A 352 8.08 0.37 -22.96
N SER A 353 9.14 1.18 -23.01
CA SER A 353 10.46 0.73 -23.49
C SER A 353 11.24 -0.15 -22.50
N ASN A 354 11.05 0.06 -21.19
CA ASN A 354 11.78 -0.67 -20.14
C ASN A 354 10.84 -1.02 -18.98
N MET A 355 11.15 -2.11 -18.28
CA MET A 355 10.39 -2.53 -17.09
C MET A 355 11.24 -3.37 -16.15
N VAL A 356 11.01 -3.21 -14.84
CA VAL A 356 11.57 -4.07 -13.80
C VAL A 356 10.45 -4.92 -13.20
N ILE A 357 10.62 -6.24 -13.25
CA ILE A 357 9.66 -7.22 -12.72
C ILE A 357 10.30 -7.92 -11.52
N TYR A 358 9.62 -7.89 -10.37
CA TYR A 358 10.06 -8.59 -9.16
C TYR A 358 8.92 -9.43 -8.59
N GLY A 359 9.26 -10.52 -7.89
CA GLY A 359 8.28 -11.37 -7.23
C GLY A 359 8.92 -12.44 -6.35
N PRO A 360 8.24 -12.91 -5.29
CA PRO A 360 8.67 -14.04 -4.45
C PRO A 360 9.01 -15.32 -5.24
N PRO A 361 9.78 -16.27 -4.68
CA PRO A 361 9.97 -17.58 -5.31
C PRO A 361 8.60 -18.27 -5.52
N GLY A 362 8.42 -18.95 -6.66
CA GLY A 362 7.17 -19.65 -7.00
C GLY A 362 6.14 -18.84 -7.80
N THR A 363 6.29 -17.53 -7.97
CA THR A 363 5.30 -16.66 -8.67
C THR A 363 5.35 -16.71 -10.20
N GLY A 364 5.84 -17.79 -10.80
CA GLY A 364 5.83 -17.97 -12.25
C GLY A 364 6.76 -17.06 -13.08
N LYS A 365 7.77 -16.39 -12.49
CA LYS A 365 8.69 -15.49 -13.23
C LYS A 365 9.24 -16.08 -14.54
N SER A 366 9.70 -17.33 -14.52
CA SER A 366 10.21 -18.00 -15.72
C SER A 366 9.13 -18.21 -16.78
N GLN A 367 7.89 -18.43 -16.37
CA GLN A 367 6.74 -18.53 -17.27
C GLN A 367 6.39 -17.16 -17.87
N THR A 368 6.46 -16.08 -17.08
CA THR A 368 6.32 -14.71 -17.59
C THR A 368 7.38 -14.40 -18.64
N ILE A 369 8.66 -14.73 -18.38
CA ILE A 369 9.77 -14.54 -19.35
C ILE A 369 9.48 -15.28 -20.66
N VAL A 370 9.02 -16.52 -20.59
CA VAL A 370 8.72 -17.35 -21.76
C VAL A 370 7.62 -16.75 -22.63
N ASN A 371 6.56 -16.21 -22.01
CA ASN A 371 5.50 -15.53 -22.77
C ASN A 371 5.95 -14.17 -23.31
N ILE A 372 6.83 -13.43 -22.61
CA ILE A 372 7.44 -12.22 -23.16
C ILE A 372 8.26 -12.55 -24.42
N ILE A 373 9.04 -13.64 -24.39
CA ILE A 373 9.81 -14.09 -25.55
C ILE A 373 8.86 -14.46 -26.70
N ALA A 374 7.81 -15.24 -26.41
CA ALA A 374 6.84 -15.63 -27.44
C ALA A 374 6.12 -14.43 -28.06
N ASP A 375 5.66 -13.48 -27.25
CA ASP A 375 5.01 -12.25 -27.71
C ASP A 375 5.93 -11.42 -28.63
N ALA A 376 7.20 -11.27 -28.23
CA ALA A 376 8.19 -10.59 -29.05
C ALA A 376 8.47 -11.32 -30.37
N LEU A 377 8.57 -12.65 -30.35
CA LEU A 377 8.78 -13.47 -31.56
C LEU A 377 7.58 -13.40 -32.51
N ALA A 378 6.35 -13.49 -31.99
CA ALA A 378 5.13 -13.35 -32.79
C ALA A 378 5.05 -11.99 -33.51
N LYS A 379 5.63 -10.95 -32.91
CA LYS A 379 5.75 -9.59 -33.49
C LYS A 379 6.97 -9.40 -34.40
N GLY A 380 7.70 -10.48 -34.70
CA GLY A 380 8.90 -10.48 -35.54
C GLY A 380 10.14 -9.86 -34.88
N GLN A 381 10.14 -9.66 -33.56
CA GLN A 381 11.27 -9.06 -32.85
C GLN A 381 12.38 -10.08 -32.56
N LYS A 382 13.59 -9.57 -32.32
CA LYS A 382 14.76 -10.36 -31.91
C LYS A 382 14.94 -10.24 -30.40
N VAL A 383 15.15 -11.37 -29.71
CA VAL A 383 15.22 -11.41 -28.25
C VAL A 383 16.59 -11.93 -27.79
N LEU A 384 17.22 -11.20 -26.87
CA LEU A 384 18.42 -11.64 -26.15
C LEU A 384 18.09 -11.80 -24.66
N VAL A 385 18.27 -13.00 -24.14
CA VAL A 385 18.08 -13.29 -22.71
C VAL A 385 19.43 -13.47 -22.04
N VAL A 386 19.70 -12.70 -20.99
CA VAL A 386 20.96 -12.73 -20.24
C VAL A 386 20.69 -13.04 -18.77
N SER A 387 21.51 -13.91 -18.17
CA SER A 387 21.44 -14.26 -16.75
C SER A 387 22.83 -14.60 -16.22
N GLN A 388 23.09 -14.25 -14.96
CA GLN A 388 24.31 -14.67 -14.26
C GLN A 388 24.36 -16.19 -14.01
N LYS A 389 23.21 -16.83 -13.86
CA LYS A 389 23.11 -18.26 -13.53
C LYS A 389 22.63 -19.05 -14.74
N LYS A 390 23.45 -20.01 -15.18
CA LYS A 390 23.10 -20.96 -16.25
C LYS A 390 21.75 -21.67 -16.01
N ALA A 391 21.51 -22.12 -14.77
CA ALA A 391 20.27 -22.80 -14.41
C ALA A 391 19.00 -21.98 -14.74
N ALA A 392 19.05 -20.65 -14.64
CA ALA A 392 17.91 -19.82 -15.01
C ALA A 392 17.67 -19.79 -16.52
N LEU A 393 18.73 -19.81 -17.33
CA LEU A 393 18.65 -19.91 -18.79
C LEU A 393 18.12 -21.28 -19.21
N ASP A 394 18.58 -22.35 -18.56
CA ASP A 394 18.11 -23.71 -18.82
C ASP A 394 16.60 -23.86 -18.53
N VAL A 395 16.12 -23.28 -17.43
CA VAL A 395 14.69 -23.30 -17.09
C VAL A 395 13.86 -22.55 -18.15
N VAL A 396 14.31 -21.37 -18.60
CA VAL A 396 13.61 -20.61 -19.65
C VAL A 396 13.62 -21.38 -20.97
N TYR A 397 14.77 -21.92 -21.36
CA TYR A 397 14.93 -22.66 -22.62
C TYR A 397 14.08 -23.94 -22.66
N ASN A 398 14.00 -24.69 -21.57
CA ASN A 398 13.15 -25.88 -21.49
C ASN A 398 11.67 -25.51 -21.58
N ARG A 399 11.26 -24.38 -21.00
CA ARG A 399 9.87 -23.90 -21.03
C ARG A 399 9.44 -23.32 -22.39
N LEU A 400 10.38 -22.93 -23.25
CA LEU A 400 10.08 -22.55 -24.63
C LEU A 400 9.53 -23.73 -25.46
N ALA A 401 9.70 -24.98 -24.99
CA ALA A 401 9.24 -26.18 -25.67
C ALA A 401 9.66 -26.15 -27.16
N ASN A 402 8.73 -26.27 -28.11
CA ASN A 402 9.03 -26.28 -29.54
C ASN A 402 9.71 -24.99 -30.05
N LEU A 403 9.52 -23.85 -29.39
CA LEU A 403 10.20 -22.59 -29.75
C LEU A 403 11.72 -22.65 -29.51
N ASN A 404 12.21 -23.64 -28.77
CA ASN A 404 13.65 -23.88 -28.62
C ASN A 404 14.37 -24.21 -29.94
N ALA A 405 13.64 -24.59 -30.99
CA ALA A 405 14.18 -24.78 -32.33
C ALA A 405 14.65 -23.45 -32.96
N LYS A 406 14.06 -22.32 -32.53
CA LYS A 406 14.46 -20.95 -32.91
C LYS A 406 15.37 -20.27 -31.89
N ALA A 407 15.66 -20.91 -30.76
CA ALA A 407 16.52 -20.36 -29.73
C ALA A 407 17.91 -20.98 -29.75
N MET A 408 18.91 -20.18 -29.37
CA MET A 408 20.31 -20.62 -29.26
C MET A 408 20.88 -20.20 -27.91
N GLN A 409 21.38 -21.17 -27.16
CA GLN A 409 22.06 -20.91 -25.88
C GLN A 409 23.58 -20.85 -26.11
N ILE A 410 24.21 -19.80 -25.58
CA ILE A 410 25.65 -19.63 -25.59
C ILE A 410 26.12 -19.60 -24.13
N ASN A 411 26.67 -20.73 -23.68
CA ASN A 411 27.10 -20.89 -22.28
C ASN A 411 28.61 -20.64 -22.09
N ASP A 412 29.41 -20.90 -23.12
CA ASP A 412 30.88 -20.77 -23.13
C ASP A 412 31.33 -20.52 -24.58
N SER A 413 32.04 -19.42 -24.82
CA SER A 413 32.40 -18.98 -26.18
C SER A 413 33.34 -19.95 -26.91
N ASP A 414 34.14 -20.74 -26.19
CA ASP A 414 35.10 -21.65 -26.81
C ASP A 414 34.54 -23.06 -26.94
N LYS A 415 33.86 -23.56 -25.90
CA LYS A 415 33.30 -24.93 -25.93
C LYS A 415 32.03 -25.03 -26.78
N SER A 416 31.29 -23.92 -26.95
CA SER A 416 30.00 -23.96 -27.65
C SER A 416 30.09 -23.76 -29.16
N LYS A 417 31.28 -23.53 -29.74
CA LYS A 417 31.43 -23.23 -31.19
C LYS A 417 30.84 -24.31 -32.10
N ILE A 418 31.13 -25.57 -31.82
CA ILE A 418 30.62 -26.69 -32.65
C ILE A 418 29.11 -26.81 -32.50
N ALA A 419 28.60 -26.81 -31.27
CA ALA A 419 27.17 -26.89 -30.99
C ALA A 419 26.40 -25.72 -31.62
N PHE A 420 26.98 -24.52 -31.61
CA PHE A 420 26.47 -23.32 -32.28
C PHE A 420 26.27 -23.56 -33.78
N TYR A 421 27.31 -24.00 -34.50
CA TYR A 421 27.21 -24.19 -35.95
C TYR A 421 26.24 -25.31 -36.33
N ILE A 422 26.22 -26.40 -35.55
CA ILE A 422 25.25 -27.49 -35.74
C ILE A 422 23.82 -26.97 -35.58
N LYS A 423 23.55 -26.21 -34.50
CA LYS A 423 22.22 -25.65 -34.24
C LYS A 423 21.82 -24.64 -35.31
N ALA A 424 22.73 -23.75 -35.71
CA ALA A 424 22.49 -22.77 -36.76
C ALA A 424 22.13 -23.45 -38.10
N LYS A 425 22.86 -24.51 -38.47
CA LYS A 425 22.54 -25.31 -39.65
C LYS A 425 21.16 -25.97 -39.53
N GLN A 426 20.87 -26.62 -38.40
CA GLN A 426 19.55 -27.23 -38.16
C GLN A 426 18.41 -26.22 -38.28
N THR A 427 18.55 -25.04 -37.69
CA THR A 427 17.55 -23.98 -37.79
C THR A 427 17.41 -23.47 -39.22
N HIS A 428 18.51 -23.32 -39.97
CA HIS A 428 18.46 -22.97 -41.39
C HIS A 428 17.72 -24.02 -42.21
N ASP A 429 18.08 -25.30 -42.08
CA ASP A 429 17.46 -26.41 -42.82
C ASP A 429 15.94 -26.49 -42.54
N LEU A 430 15.53 -26.29 -41.28
CA LEU A 430 14.13 -26.25 -40.87
C LEU A 430 13.36 -25.09 -41.51
N VAL A 431 13.95 -23.88 -41.54
CA VAL A 431 13.30 -22.72 -42.15
C VAL A 431 13.18 -22.91 -43.67
N MET A 432 14.22 -23.41 -44.34
CA MET A 432 14.19 -23.66 -45.78
C MET A 432 13.17 -24.73 -46.19
N ALA A 433 12.97 -25.76 -45.37
CA ALA A 433 12.02 -26.84 -45.62
C ALA A 433 10.55 -26.48 -45.31
N SER A 434 10.30 -25.46 -44.48
CA SER A 434 8.94 -25.05 -44.11
C SER A 434 8.22 -24.35 -45.26
N SER A 435 6.91 -24.54 -45.44
CA SER A 435 6.06 -23.65 -46.26
C SER A 435 5.40 -22.64 -45.34
N PRO A 436 5.37 -21.34 -45.65
CA PRO A 436 4.69 -20.36 -44.81
C PRO A 436 3.20 -20.68 -44.77
N THR A 437 2.66 -20.86 -43.56
CA THR A 437 1.23 -21.10 -43.32
C THR A 437 0.68 -19.92 -42.53
N THR A 438 -0.22 -19.15 -43.13
CA THR A 438 -0.76 -17.95 -42.49
C THR A 438 -1.85 -18.30 -41.48
N PHE A 439 -1.46 -18.43 -40.21
CA PHE A 439 -2.39 -18.64 -39.09
C PHE A 439 -3.14 -17.37 -38.64
N VAL A 440 -2.85 -16.22 -39.25
CA VAL A 440 -3.42 -14.92 -38.88
C VAL A 440 -4.94 -14.92 -38.98
N ALA A 441 -5.50 -15.46 -40.07
CA ALA A 441 -6.96 -15.50 -40.27
C ALA A 441 -7.68 -16.44 -39.28
N GLU A 442 -7.02 -17.51 -38.81
CA GLU A 442 -7.56 -18.39 -37.78
C GLU A 442 -7.51 -17.72 -36.39
N TYR A 443 -6.41 -17.02 -36.12
CA TYR A 443 -6.24 -16.23 -34.89
C TYR A 443 -7.31 -15.12 -34.76
N GLU A 444 -7.52 -14.33 -35.82
CA GLU A 444 -8.52 -13.26 -35.83
C GLU A 444 -9.93 -13.79 -35.55
N LYS A 445 -10.29 -14.94 -36.14
CA LYS A 445 -11.58 -15.61 -35.88
C LYS A 445 -11.73 -16.07 -34.43
N LEU A 446 -10.66 -16.63 -33.84
CA LEU A 446 -10.70 -17.05 -32.44
C LEU A 446 -10.81 -15.85 -31.49
N GLU A 447 -10.06 -14.78 -31.73
CA GLU A 447 -10.17 -13.55 -30.95
C GLU A 447 -11.57 -12.95 -31.01
N GLU A 448 -12.21 -12.93 -32.19
CA GLU A 448 -13.61 -12.48 -32.32
C GLU A 448 -14.58 -13.35 -31.50
N GLN A 449 -14.41 -14.68 -31.54
CA GLN A 449 -15.23 -15.62 -30.75
C GLN A 449 -15.01 -15.45 -29.24
N ILE A 450 -13.76 -15.32 -28.81
CA ILE A 450 -13.41 -15.07 -27.40
C ILE A 450 -14.03 -13.75 -26.95
N ALA A 451 -13.85 -12.67 -27.73
CA ALA A 451 -14.40 -11.36 -27.42
C ALA A 451 -15.93 -11.40 -27.26
N LYS A 452 -16.62 -12.16 -28.13
CA LYS A 452 -18.07 -12.36 -28.05
C LYS A 452 -18.49 -13.07 -26.76
N GLU A 453 -17.84 -14.18 -26.41
CA GLU A 453 -18.16 -14.94 -25.20
C GLU A 453 -17.78 -14.15 -23.92
N THR A 454 -16.67 -13.42 -23.92
CA THR A 454 -16.28 -12.54 -22.80
C THR A 454 -17.27 -11.39 -22.63
N ALA A 455 -17.77 -10.80 -23.71
CA ALA A 455 -18.79 -9.74 -23.65
C ALA A 455 -20.11 -10.25 -23.05
N GLU A 456 -20.46 -11.53 -23.25
CA GLU A 456 -21.62 -12.13 -22.57
C GLU A 456 -21.39 -12.26 -21.06
N LEU A 457 -20.17 -12.63 -20.61
CA LEU A 457 -19.84 -12.64 -19.18
C LEU A 457 -19.82 -11.23 -18.58
N GLU A 458 -19.34 -10.23 -19.32
CA GLU A 458 -19.37 -8.82 -18.88
C GLU A 458 -20.80 -8.33 -18.67
N LYS A 459 -21.73 -8.65 -19.58
CA LYS A 459 -23.16 -8.34 -19.38
C LYS A 459 -23.72 -8.96 -18.10
N ILE A 460 -23.40 -10.22 -17.83
CA ILE A 460 -23.82 -10.91 -16.60
C ILE A 460 -23.21 -10.22 -15.36
N SER A 461 -21.92 -9.90 -15.42
CA SER A 461 -21.19 -9.20 -14.36
C SER A 461 -21.82 -7.82 -14.08
N ASP A 462 -22.09 -7.04 -15.12
CA ASP A 462 -22.70 -5.72 -14.99
C ASP A 462 -24.09 -5.78 -14.37
N VAL A 463 -24.90 -6.79 -14.71
CA VAL A 463 -26.24 -6.94 -14.12
C VAL A 463 -26.16 -7.20 -12.61
N LEU A 464 -25.22 -8.03 -12.16
CA LEU A 464 -25.08 -8.46 -10.77
C LEU A 464 -24.35 -7.45 -9.87
N PHE A 465 -23.25 -6.88 -10.36
CA PHE A 465 -22.31 -6.10 -9.55
C PHE A 465 -22.45 -4.58 -9.70
N LYS A 466 -23.16 -4.08 -10.72
CA LYS A 466 -23.35 -2.64 -10.89
C LYS A 466 -24.20 -2.08 -9.76
N VAL A 467 -23.69 -1.02 -9.12
CA VAL A 467 -24.42 -0.24 -8.12
C VAL A 467 -25.51 0.58 -8.82
N ARG A 468 -26.74 0.47 -8.34
CA ARG A 468 -27.94 1.09 -8.91
C ARG A 468 -28.42 2.26 -8.02
N PRO A 469 -29.39 3.09 -8.45
CA PRO A 469 -29.89 4.22 -7.65
C PRO A 469 -30.36 3.86 -6.23
N TYR A 470 -30.81 2.62 -5.99
CA TYR A 470 -31.11 2.12 -4.64
C TYR A 470 -29.89 2.09 -3.71
N GLY A 471 -28.66 2.16 -4.22
CA GLY A 471 -27.43 2.33 -3.44
C GLY A 471 -26.59 1.06 -3.25
N ILE A 472 -27.10 -0.10 -3.67
CA ILE A 472 -26.39 -1.40 -3.63
C ILE A 472 -26.55 -2.17 -4.94
N SER A 473 -25.70 -3.18 -5.17
CA SER A 473 -25.76 -4.06 -6.34
C SER A 473 -26.81 -5.16 -6.20
N LEU A 474 -27.26 -5.78 -7.30
CA LEU A 474 -28.24 -6.86 -7.25
C LEU A 474 -27.74 -8.06 -6.41
N GLN A 475 -26.45 -8.38 -6.50
CA GLN A 475 -25.83 -9.40 -5.64
C GLN A 475 -25.97 -9.06 -4.15
N GLN A 476 -25.72 -7.81 -3.77
CA GLN A 476 -25.90 -7.34 -2.40
C GLN A 476 -27.38 -7.36 -2.00
N MET A 477 -28.30 -7.09 -2.92
CA MET A 477 -29.73 -7.18 -2.64
C MET A 477 -30.15 -8.62 -2.34
N TYR A 478 -29.67 -9.62 -3.09
CA TYR A 478 -29.92 -11.03 -2.77
C TYR A 478 -29.40 -11.42 -1.39
N ALA A 479 -28.25 -10.89 -0.97
CA ALA A 479 -27.71 -11.14 0.36
C ALA A 479 -28.48 -10.46 1.50
N ASN A 480 -29.21 -9.37 1.21
CA ASN A 480 -29.94 -8.55 2.19
C ASN A 480 -31.47 -8.66 2.08
N SER A 481 -31.99 -9.61 1.29
CA SER A 481 -33.43 -9.82 1.10
C SER A 481 -33.85 -11.23 1.50
N GLU A 482 -35.14 -11.40 1.75
CA GLU A 482 -35.77 -12.68 2.03
C GLU A 482 -36.94 -12.86 1.07
N ILE A 483 -37.19 -14.11 0.64
CA ILE A 483 -38.32 -14.41 -0.24
C ILE A 483 -39.61 -14.32 0.56
N ILE A 484 -40.47 -13.36 0.21
CA ILE A 484 -41.76 -13.16 0.86
C ILE A 484 -42.81 -14.11 0.25
N GLY A 485 -43.36 -15.01 1.06
CA GLY A 485 -44.41 -15.93 0.62
C GLY A 485 -45.75 -15.21 0.40
N LYS A 486 -46.43 -15.47 -0.72
CA LYS A 486 -47.71 -14.80 -1.09
C LYS A 486 -48.88 -14.95 -0.11
N ARG A 487 -48.77 -15.82 0.90
CA ARG A 487 -49.79 -16.08 1.93
C ARG A 487 -49.33 -15.68 3.34
N SER A 488 -48.19 -14.99 3.49
CA SER A 488 -47.68 -14.54 4.79
C SER A 488 -48.22 -13.17 5.19
N ALA A 489 -48.15 -12.86 6.49
CA ALA A 489 -48.43 -11.51 7.00
C ALA A 489 -47.48 -10.46 6.39
N ASP A 490 -46.23 -10.85 6.14
CA ASP A 490 -45.22 -10.01 5.48
C ASP A 490 -45.64 -9.57 4.07
N TYR A 491 -46.42 -10.40 3.36
CA TYR A 491 -46.93 -10.03 2.04
C TYR A 491 -47.93 -8.88 2.09
N ALA A 492 -48.74 -8.79 3.16
CA ALA A 492 -49.65 -7.66 3.36
C ALA A 492 -48.87 -6.36 3.63
N ILE A 493 -47.79 -6.43 4.43
CA ILE A 493 -46.91 -5.28 4.71
C ILE A 493 -46.19 -4.86 3.42
N TYR A 494 -45.70 -5.81 2.63
CA TYR A 494 -45.12 -5.57 1.32
C TYR A 494 -46.10 -4.84 0.38
N GLN A 495 -47.36 -5.28 0.31
CA GLN A 495 -48.37 -4.60 -0.52
C GLN A 495 -48.63 -3.17 -0.04
N ALA A 496 -48.78 -2.96 1.27
CA ALA A 496 -48.93 -1.63 1.83
C ALA A 496 -47.73 -0.71 1.53
N MET A 497 -46.52 -1.27 1.45
CA MET A 497 -45.30 -0.53 1.10
C MET A 497 -45.30 -0.06 -0.36
N LEU A 498 -45.80 -0.88 -1.29
CA LEU A 498 -45.91 -0.52 -2.71
C LEU A 498 -46.82 0.70 -2.93
N ASP A 499 -47.86 0.84 -2.11
CA ASP A 499 -48.81 1.95 -2.18
C ASP A 499 -48.25 3.26 -1.60
N ASN A 500 -47.07 3.22 -0.95
CA ASN A 500 -46.45 4.38 -0.32
C ASN A 500 -45.31 4.96 -1.17
N ALA A 501 -45.60 6.04 -1.90
CA ALA A 501 -44.65 6.69 -2.80
C ALA A 501 -43.40 7.23 -2.08
N ASP A 502 -43.54 7.76 -0.87
CA ASP A 502 -42.44 8.34 -0.11
C ASP A 502 -41.41 7.27 0.29
N ILE A 503 -41.88 6.10 0.71
CA ILE A 503 -41.02 4.95 1.06
C ILE A 503 -40.32 4.40 -0.19
N MET A 504 -41.03 4.34 -1.31
CA MET A 504 -40.48 3.82 -2.55
C MET A 504 -39.36 4.70 -3.13
N ALA A 505 -39.34 5.99 -2.80
CA ALA A 505 -38.29 6.93 -3.21
C ALA A 505 -36.98 6.80 -2.41
N LEU A 506 -37.00 6.17 -1.23
CA LEU A 506 -35.84 6.06 -0.36
C LEU A 506 -34.80 5.04 -0.89
N ASN A 507 -33.52 5.35 -0.69
CA ASN A 507 -32.41 4.45 -1.01
C ASN A 507 -32.00 3.59 0.22
N PHE A 508 -31.20 2.55 -0.01
CA PHE A 508 -30.76 1.60 1.00
C PHE A 508 -30.01 2.24 2.17
N ASN A 509 -29.15 3.23 1.88
CA ASN A 509 -28.34 3.88 2.90
C ASN A 509 -29.19 4.80 3.78
N ASP A 510 -30.12 5.55 3.21
CA ASP A 510 -31.03 6.44 3.94
C ASP A 510 -31.87 5.62 4.92
N ILE A 511 -32.46 4.51 4.45
CA ILE A 511 -33.27 3.61 5.29
C ILE A 511 -32.41 2.99 6.39
N LYS A 512 -31.21 2.49 6.04
CA LYS A 512 -30.29 1.87 7.01
C LYS A 512 -29.85 2.85 8.10
N GLN A 513 -29.57 4.10 7.74
CA GLN A 513 -29.20 5.14 8.70
C GLN A 513 -30.39 5.52 9.58
N ALA A 514 -31.58 5.71 8.99
CA ALA A 514 -32.79 6.03 9.74
C ALA A 514 -33.16 4.93 10.75
N ILE A 515 -33.15 3.65 10.35
CA ILE A 515 -33.41 2.52 11.27
C ILE A 515 -32.40 2.50 12.41
N LYS A 516 -31.11 2.70 12.09
CA LYS A 516 -30.05 2.75 13.10
C LYS A 516 -30.29 3.88 14.10
N HIS A 517 -30.59 5.09 13.64
CA HIS A 517 -30.84 6.23 14.51
C HIS A 517 -32.11 6.06 15.36
N ILE A 518 -33.15 5.45 14.80
CA ILE A 518 -34.37 5.09 15.52
C ILE A 518 -34.03 4.17 16.70
N LYS A 519 -33.23 3.13 16.45
CA LYS A 519 -32.86 2.13 17.46
C LYS A 519 -31.86 2.64 18.50
N GLU A 520 -30.83 3.39 18.12
CA GLU A 520 -29.80 3.89 19.07
C GLU A 520 -30.37 4.82 20.16
N LYS A 521 -31.47 5.50 19.87
CA LYS A 521 -32.13 6.45 20.78
C LYS A 521 -33.47 5.94 21.36
N ASN A 522 -33.82 4.67 21.16
CA ASN A 522 -35.14 4.08 21.51
C ASN A 522 -36.34 4.94 21.04
N LYS A 523 -36.18 5.60 19.89
CA LYS A 523 -37.19 6.52 19.34
C LYS A 523 -38.45 5.78 18.91
N ASP A 524 -38.33 4.52 18.51
CA ASP A 524 -39.44 3.63 18.17
C ASP A 524 -40.38 3.39 19.35
N GLU A 525 -39.84 3.03 20.52
CA GLU A 525 -40.64 2.83 21.73
C GLU A 525 -41.30 4.13 22.19
N LEU A 526 -40.55 5.24 22.19
CA LEU A 526 -41.08 6.56 22.56
C LEU A 526 -42.19 7.01 21.61
N TYR A 527 -42.01 6.81 20.30
CA TYR A 527 -43.02 7.14 19.29
C TYR A 527 -44.29 6.30 19.47
N TYR A 528 -44.16 4.99 19.66
CA TYR A 528 -45.31 4.10 19.87
C TYR A 528 -46.09 4.51 21.12
N LYS A 529 -45.40 4.71 22.26
CA LYS A 529 -46.03 5.16 23.51
C LYS A 529 -46.73 6.51 23.36
N PHE A 530 -46.14 7.45 22.62
CA PHE A 530 -46.74 8.75 22.37
C PHE A 530 -48.08 8.64 21.64
N ILE A 531 -48.12 7.87 20.56
CA ILE A 531 -49.35 7.72 19.77
C ILE A 531 -50.43 6.97 20.56
N GLU A 532 -50.07 5.93 21.32
CA GLU A 532 -51.01 5.22 22.21
C GLU A 532 -51.60 6.15 23.28
N LYS A 533 -50.75 6.93 23.98
CA LYS A 533 -51.21 7.91 24.98
C LYS A 533 -52.16 8.94 24.36
N LYS A 534 -51.87 9.40 23.16
CA LYS A 534 -52.72 10.32 22.40
C LYS A 534 -54.06 9.70 22.02
N GLN A 535 -54.10 8.41 21.65
CA GLN A 535 -55.38 7.71 21.39
C GLN A 535 -56.22 7.56 22.65
N VAL A 536 -55.58 7.23 23.79
CA VAL A 536 -56.26 7.09 25.08
C VAL A 536 -56.79 8.44 25.59
N ASN A 537 -56.03 9.52 25.38
CA ASN A 537 -56.40 10.84 25.85
C ASN A 537 -56.07 11.95 24.83
N PRO A 538 -57.03 12.31 23.96
CA PRO A 538 -56.85 13.36 22.96
C PRO A 538 -56.59 14.75 23.56
N LEU A 539 -56.84 14.96 24.87
CA LEU A 539 -56.65 16.26 25.51
C LEU A 539 -55.17 16.67 25.63
N ILE A 540 -54.26 15.72 25.42
CA ILE A 540 -52.83 15.98 25.33
C ILE A 540 -52.51 17.04 24.27
N ASP A 541 -53.22 17.05 23.14
CA ASP A 541 -53.01 18.01 22.05
C ASP A 541 -53.38 19.45 22.44
N TYR A 542 -54.19 19.65 23.48
CA TYR A 542 -54.65 20.97 23.92
C TYR A 542 -53.85 21.54 25.10
N ILE A 543 -52.79 20.86 25.52
CA ILE A 543 -51.87 21.32 26.56
C ILE A 543 -50.72 22.07 25.90
N LYS A 544 -50.35 23.24 26.43
CA LYS A 544 -49.24 24.02 25.89
C LYS A 544 -47.91 23.26 26.03
N SER A 545 -46.99 23.46 25.08
CA SER A 545 -45.68 22.80 25.12
C SER A 545 -44.77 23.34 26.24
N ASP A 546 -44.94 24.59 26.64
CA ASP A 546 -43.97 25.34 27.44
C ASP A 546 -44.60 25.80 28.77
N ILE A 547 -44.84 24.85 29.68
CA ILE A 547 -45.50 25.13 30.97
C ILE A 547 -44.47 25.15 32.08
N GLU A 548 -44.54 26.20 32.91
CA GLU A 548 -43.73 26.26 34.12
C GLU A 548 -44.18 25.21 35.15
N MET A 549 -43.23 24.51 35.77
CA MET A 549 -43.53 23.42 36.71
C MET A 549 -44.41 23.86 37.88
N HIS A 550 -44.24 25.08 38.36
CA HIS A 550 -45.05 25.62 39.45
C HIS A 550 -46.52 25.78 39.04
N THR A 551 -46.76 26.33 37.84
CA THR A 551 -48.09 26.49 37.24
C THR A 551 -48.76 25.16 36.93
N LEU A 552 -47.99 24.17 36.47
CA LEU A 552 -48.47 22.82 36.23
C LEU A 552 -48.99 22.17 37.51
N VAL A 553 -48.20 22.20 38.60
CA VAL A 553 -48.58 21.61 39.88
C VAL A 553 -49.80 22.33 40.47
N GLN A 554 -49.87 23.65 40.36
CA GLN A 554 -51.05 24.42 40.79
C GLN A 554 -52.30 24.02 40.00
N SER A 555 -52.18 23.86 38.68
CA SER A 555 -53.28 23.44 37.81
C SER A 555 -53.73 22.00 38.07
N GLN A 556 -52.80 21.07 38.29
CA GLN A 556 -53.09 19.69 38.71
C GLN A 556 -53.85 19.66 40.04
N ASN A 557 -53.38 20.39 41.05
CA ASN A 557 -54.04 20.47 42.36
C ASN A 557 -55.45 21.07 42.24
N LEU A 558 -55.61 22.09 41.40
CA LEU A 558 -56.90 22.69 41.13
C LEU A 558 -57.88 21.69 40.49
N ILE A 559 -57.47 21.00 39.42
CA ILE A 559 -58.32 19.98 38.77
C ILE A 559 -58.63 18.82 39.73
N ASN A 560 -57.65 18.35 40.50
CA ASN A 560 -57.86 17.28 41.48
C ASN A 560 -58.82 17.71 42.60
N LYS A 561 -58.75 18.96 43.06
CA LYS A 561 -59.68 19.51 44.07
C LYS A 561 -61.11 19.58 43.49
N VAL A 562 -61.24 19.98 42.24
CA VAL A 562 -62.53 20.06 41.53
C VAL A 562 -63.13 18.68 41.30
N VAL A 563 -62.32 17.66 41.02
CA VAL A 563 -62.77 16.28 40.81
C VAL A 563 -63.11 15.56 42.13
N SER A 564 -62.40 15.87 43.23
CA SER A 564 -62.52 15.16 44.52
C SER A 564 -63.58 15.73 45.47
N SER A 565 -63.72 17.05 45.53
CA SER A 565 -64.88 17.67 46.17
C SER A 565 -66.10 17.44 45.28
N ARG A 566 -67.31 17.27 45.82
CA ARG A 566 -68.53 17.41 45.00
C ARG A 566 -68.57 18.86 44.52
N PHE A 567 -67.88 19.13 43.41
CA PHE A 567 -67.89 20.40 42.72
C PHE A 567 -69.35 20.79 42.51
N VAL A 568 -69.71 21.99 42.99
CA VAL A 568 -71.05 22.54 42.84
C VAL A 568 -71.06 23.19 41.47
N PRO A 569 -71.73 22.60 40.45
CA PRO A 569 -71.79 23.22 39.14
C PRO A 569 -72.42 24.59 39.25
N PHE A 570 -72.11 25.48 38.31
CA PHE A 570 -72.70 26.80 38.30
C PHE A 570 -74.23 26.65 38.25
N ASP A 571 -74.90 27.13 39.30
CA ASP A 571 -76.33 26.89 39.48
C ASP A 571 -77.14 27.71 38.46
N MET A 572 -77.41 27.06 37.32
CA MET A 572 -78.20 27.62 36.22
C MET A 572 -79.67 27.78 36.61
N THR A 573 -80.15 27.10 37.66
CA THR A 573 -81.57 27.10 38.02
C THR A 573 -81.96 28.34 38.82
N LYS A 574 -81.00 28.94 39.52
CA LYS A 574 -81.18 30.20 40.26
C LYS A 574 -81.18 31.45 39.38
N ARG A 575 -80.85 31.32 38.10
CA ARG A 575 -80.63 32.45 37.18
C ARG A 575 -81.54 32.34 35.95
N PRO A 576 -82.50 33.25 35.77
CA PRO A 576 -83.34 33.30 34.58
C PRO A 576 -82.49 33.42 33.31
N TYR A 577 -82.81 32.63 32.27
CA TYR A 577 -82.18 32.67 30.95
C TYR A 577 -80.69 32.29 30.89
N ALA A 578 -80.10 31.77 31.97
CA ALA A 578 -78.67 31.45 32.01
C ALA A 578 -78.26 30.42 30.95
N ARG A 579 -79.10 29.42 30.66
CA ARG A 579 -78.84 28.41 29.62
C ARG A 579 -78.83 29.02 28.22
N ASP A 580 -79.82 29.87 27.91
CA ASP A 580 -79.92 30.52 26.60
C ASP A 580 -78.76 31.51 26.39
N LEU A 581 -78.36 32.22 27.45
CA LEU A 581 -77.22 33.14 27.43
C LEU A 581 -75.88 32.40 27.22
N LEU A 582 -75.69 31.25 27.87
CA LEU A 582 -74.49 30.43 27.72
C LEU A 582 -74.36 29.80 26.33
N ALA A 583 -75.45 29.24 25.81
CA ALA A 583 -75.48 28.73 24.45
C ALA A 583 -75.15 29.84 23.42
N TYR A 584 -75.76 31.02 23.60
CA TYR A 584 -75.48 32.19 22.76
C TYR A 584 -74.05 32.71 22.91
N TYR A 585 -73.50 32.68 24.13
CA TYR A 585 -72.12 33.06 24.42
C TYR A 585 -71.12 32.16 23.70
N LEU A 586 -71.31 30.84 23.73
CA LEU A 586 -70.42 29.87 23.08
C LEU A 586 -70.46 29.96 21.55
N GLU A 587 -71.59 30.32 20.95
CA GLU A 587 -71.75 30.44 19.50
C GLU A 587 -71.31 31.79 18.92
N HIS A 588 -71.30 32.86 19.75
CA HIS A 588 -71.12 34.25 19.27
C HIS A 588 -70.06 35.05 20.04
N SER A 589 -69.17 34.38 20.80
CA SER A 589 -68.02 35.04 21.44
C SER A 589 -66.89 35.32 20.44
N ASP A 590 -66.64 36.59 20.13
CA ASP A 590 -65.43 37.05 19.43
C ASP A 590 -64.21 37.08 20.38
N GLU A 591 -62.98 37.01 19.84
CA GLU A 591 -61.70 37.03 20.58
C GLU A 591 -61.53 38.24 21.52
N ASP A 592 -62.26 39.34 21.29
CA ASP A 592 -62.23 40.57 22.09
C ASP A 592 -63.27 40.64 23.23
N GLY A 593 -64.04 39.57 23.48
CA GLY A 593 -64.90 39.45 24.68
C GLY A 593 -66.11 40.40 24.76
N LYS A 594 -66.51 41.06 23.65
CA LYS A 594 -67.70 41.93 23.59
C LYS A 594 -68.92 41.19 23.05
N LEU A 595 -69.64 40.48 23.93
CA LEU A 595 -70.89 39.82 23.56
C LEU A 595 -72.02 40.83 23.31
N LYS A 596 -72.63 40.81 22.11
CA LYS A 596 -73.84 41.60 21.79
C LYS A 596 -75.09 40.74 21.95
N TYR A 597 -75.62 40.61 23.17
CA TYR A 597 -76.81 39.78 23.46
C TYR A 597 -78.16 40.43 23.11
N LYS A 598 -78.18 41.65 22.55
CA LYS A 598 -79.41 42.37 22.17
C LYS A 598 -80.39 41.58 21.27
N PRO A 599 -79.94 40.76 20.30
CA PRO A 599 -80.83 39.88 19.53
C PRO A 599 -81.48 38.80 20.40
N LEU A 600 -80.72 38.20 21.32
CA LEU A 600 -81.22 37.22 22.27
C LEU A 600 -82.22 37.85 23.25
N THR A 601 -81.93 39.04 23.78
CA THR A 601 -82.84 39.80 24.63
C THR A 601 -84.20 40.02 23.96
N LYS A 602 -84.20 40.47 22.69
CA LYS A 602 -85.42 40.69 21.93
C LYS A 602 -86.20 39.40 21.70
N TYR A 603 -85.48 38.32 21.39
CA TYR A 603 -86.09 37.00 21.19
C TYR A 603 -86.80 36.54 22.46
N ILE A 604 -86.11 36.51 23.60
CA ILE A 604 -86.66 36.09 24.90
C ILE A 604 -87.81 37.02 25.35
N SER A 605 -87.65 38.33 25.22
CA SER A 605 -88.71 39.28 25.60
C SER A 605 -89.98 39.08 24.75
N SER A 606 -89.81 38.80 23.45
CA SER A 606 -90.92 38.56 22.52
C SER A 606 -91.67 37.25 22.75
N THR A 607 -90.97 36.21 23.22
CA THR A 607 -91.57 34.91 23.53
C THR A 607 -92.31 34.92 24.87
N GLU A 608 -91.76 35.58 25.89
CA GLU A 608 -92.41 35.66 27.21
C GLU A 608 -93.56 36.65 27.28
N ASN A 609 -93.52 37.72 26.47
CA ASN A 609 -94.53 38.78 26.48
C ASN A 609 -95.28 38.89 25.13
N PRO A 610 -95.93 37.80 24.63
CA PRO A 610 -96.49 37.78 23.28
C PRO A 610 -97.64 38.77 23.09
N LYS A 611 -98.41 39.06 24.16
CA LYS A 611 -99.47 40.08 24.14
C LYS A 611 -98.91 41.49 24.01
N LEU A 612 -97.78 41.77 24.65
CA LEU A 612 -97.11 43.08 24.62
C LEU A 612 -96.53 43.35 23.23
N TYR A 613 -95.91 42.35 22.60
CA TYR A 613 -95.36 42.47 21.24
C TYR A 613 -96.46 42.53 20.16
N LYS A 614 -97.61 41.87 20.37
CA LYS A 614 -98.81 42.08 19.52
C LYS A 614 -99.33 43.51 19.64
N ARG A 615 -99.37 44.07 20.86
CA ARG A 615 -99.72 45.49 21.10
C ARG A 615 -98.70 46.43 20.48
N LEU A 616 -97.40 46.12 20.54
CA LEU A 616 -96.36 46.92 19.89
C LEU A 616 -96.59 47.00 18.38
N LYS A 617 -96.85 45.87 17.72
CA LYS A 617 -97.19 45.82 16.29
C LYS A 617 -98.47 46.58 15.94
N ALA A 618 -99.51 46.47 16.77
CA ALA A 618 -100.75 47.23 16.57
C ALA A 618 -100.54 48.74 16.81
N SER A 619 -99.72 49.12 17.80
CA SER A 619 -99.41 50.51 18.13
C SER A 619 -98.57 51.20 17.07
N CYS A 620 -97.81 50.47 16.23
CA CYS A 620 -97.18 51.06 15.03
C CYS A 620 -98.19 51.71 14.08
N LEU A 621 -99.43 51.23 14.03
CA LEU A 621 -100.52 51.80 13.22
C LEU A 621 -101.19 53.00 13.91
N PHE A 622 -100.96 53.20 15.22
CA PHE A 622 -101.51 54.29 16.02
C PHE A 622 -100.38 55.04 16.75
N LEU A 623 -99.77 55.99 16.02
CA LEU A 623 -98.57 56.74 16.41
C LEU A 623 -98.53 57.27 17.87
N PRO A 624 -99.64 57.77 18.47
CA PRO A 624 -99.60 58.29 19.84
C PRO A 624 -99.37 57.21 20.91
N ALA A 625 -99.85 55.97 20.70
CA ALA A 625 -99.67 54.89 21.68
C ALA A 625 -98.33 54.16 21.54
N TYR A 626 -97.69 54.26 20.37
CA TYR A 626 -96.43 53.57 20.07
C TYR A 626 -95.28 53.89 21.05
N PRO A 627 -95.01 55.15 21.45
CA PRO A 627 -93.93 55.45 22.39
C PRO A 627 -94.13 54.80 23.75
N PHE A 628 -95.38 54.72 24.23
CA PHE A 628 -95.72 54.13 25.52
C PHE A 628 -95.57 52.61 25.50
N VAL A 629 -96.10 51.94 24.48
CA VAL A 629 -95.96 50.48 24.33
C VAL A 629 -94.50 50.09 24.05
N LYS A 630 -93.77 50.91 23.27
CA LYS A 630 -92.32 50.73 23.04
C LYS A 630 -91.50 50.94 24.31
N HIS A 631 -91.88 51.88 25.17
CA HIS A 631 -91.26 52.07 26.47
C HIS A 631 -91.48 50.85 27.38
N GLU A 632 -92.70 50.32 27.40
CA GLU A 632 -93.05 49.11 28.17
C GLU A 632 -92.28 47.87 27.69
N VAL A 633 -92.15 47.69 26.37
CA VAL A 633 -91.27 46.65 25.77
C VAL A 633 -89.80 46.90 26.13
N SER A 634 -89.32 48.14 26.05
CA SER A 634 -87.94 48.48 26.40
C SER A 634 -87.62 48.26 27.87
N LEU A 635 -88.59 48.40 28.78
CA LEU A 635 -88.42 48.08 30.20
C LEU A 635 -88.25 46.57 30.39
N LYS A 636 -89.08 45.75 29.71
CA LYS A 636 -88.95 44.28 29.75
C LYS A 636 -87.65 43.78 29.12
N GLU A 637 -87.23 44.36 27.99
CA GLU A 637 -85.93 44.09 27.40
C GLU A 637 -84.78 44.48 28.36
N LYS A 638 -84.85 45.64 29.03
CA LYS A 638 -83.84 46.06 30.02
C LYS A 638 -83.80 45.19 31.28
N GLU A 639 -84.93 44.65 31.72
CA GLU A 639 -84.99 43.69 32.84
C GLU A 639 -84.22 42.40 32.48
N ILE A 640 -84.40 41.90 31.26
CA ILE A 640 -83.68 40.73 30.73
C ILE A 640 -82.20 41.04 30.56
N GLU A 641 -81.83 42.21 30.00
CA GLU A 641 -80.43 42.66 29.88
C GLU A 641 -79.76 42.76 31.27
N SER A 642 -80.45 43.31 32.28
CA SER A 642 -79.95 43.36 33.64
C SER A 642 -79.75 41.97 34.26
N SER A 643 -80.63 41.01 33.93
CA SER A 643 -80.46 39.60 34.34
C SER A 643 -79.26 38.95 33.65
N PHE A 644 -79.04 39.25 32.37
CA PHE A 644 -77.86 38.79 31.63
C PHE A 644 -76.57 39.36 32.19
N ASP A 645 -76.51 40.67 32.46
CA ASP A 645 -75.32 41.31 33.04
C ASP A 645 -74.96 40.72 34.40
N LYS A 646 -75.96 40.50 35.26
CA LYS A 646 -75.76 39.81 36.55
C LYS A 646 -75.27 38.38 36.36
N THR A 647 -75.84 37.64 35.42
CA THR A 647 -75.44 36.26 35.13
C THR A 647 -74.02 36.19 34.56
N LEU A 648 -73.63 37.11 33.68
CA LEU A 648 -72.28 37.22 33.12
C LEU A 648 -71.26 37.64 34.19
N GLN A 649 -71.63 38.56 35.10
CA GLN A 649 -70.79 38.96 36.22
C GLN A 649 -70.57 37.79 37.18
N ASP A 650 -71.63 37.07 37.52
CA ASP A 650 -71.56 35.85 38.34
C ASP A 650 -70.71 34.76 37.68
N LEU A 651 -70.84 34.59 36.35
CA LEU A 651 -70.06 33.63 35.59
C LEU A 651 -68.59 34.02 35.53
N LYS A 652 -68.27 35.30 35.35
CA LYS A 652 -66.88 35.81 35.43
C LYS A 652 -66.28 35.56 36.81
N ASN A 653 -67.03 35.84 37.87
CA ASN A 653 -66.62 35.55 39.25
C ASN A 653 -66.49 34.05 39.53
N TYR A 654 -67.21 33.21 38.79
CA TYR A 654 -67.13 31.76 38.92
C TYR A 654 -65.92 31.19 38.18
N ILE A 655 -65.64 31.68 36.98
CA ILE A 655 -64.51 31.23 36.14
C ILE A 655 -63.19 31.86 36.60
N SER A 656 -63.21 32.98 37.32
CA SER A 656 -61.99 33.64 37.84
C SER A 656 -61.10 32.69 38.62
N ASP A 657 -61.71 31.75 39.36
CA ASP A 657 -61.01 30.74 40.15
C ASP A 657 -60.23 29.73 39.29
N TYR A 658 -60.48 29.70 37.97
CA TYR A 658 -59.93 28.75 37.00
C TYR A 658 -59.02 29.42 35.96
N GLU A 659 -58.74 30.73 36.08
CA GLU A 659 -57.95 31.46 35.08
C GLU A 659 -56.53 30.94 34.91
N ILE A 660 -55.96 30.32 35.95
CA ILE A 660 -54.64 29.67 35.87
C ILE A 660 -54.57 28.60 34.78
N LEU A 661 -55.69 27.96 34.43
CA LEU A 661 -55.74 26.98 33.34
C LEU A 661 -55.48 27.62 31.96
N LYS A 662 -55.63 28.95 31.80
CA LYS A 662 -55.23 29.67 30.57
C LYS A 662 -53.72 29.63 30.35
N GLU A 663 -52.94 29.49 31.40
CA GLU A 663 -51.47 29.42 31.30
C GLU A 663 -51.02 28.05 30.81
N VAL A 664 -51.81 27.01 31.07
CA VAL A 664 -51.47 25.60 30.81
C VAL A 664 -52.14 25.03 29.56
N LEU A 665 -53.30 25.56 29.16
CA LEU A 665 -54.09 25.06 28.02
C LEU A 665 -54.05 26.00 26.83
N GLU A 666 -54.09 25.43 25.62
CA GLU A 666 -54.35 26.21 24.41
C GLU A 666 -55.72 26.90 24.46
N PRO A 667 -55.94 28.02 23.74
CA PRO A 667 -57.19 28.79 23.82
C PRO A 667 -58.46 27.94 23.63
N LYS A 668 -58.45 27.03 22.65
CA LYS A 668 -59.55 26.10 22.39
C LYS A 668 -59.73 25.09 23.53
N GLY A 669 -58.63 24.55 24.06
CA GLY A 669 -58.64 23.64 25.20
C GLY A 669 -59.17 24.28 26.48
N TYR A 670 -58.82 25.54 26.72
CA TYR A 670 -59.30 26.31 27.86
C TYR A 670 -60.82 26.54 27.81
N LEU A 671 -61.36 26.91 26.64
CA LEU A 671 -62.80 27.11 26.45
C LEU A 671 -63.59 25.82 26.66
N LEU A 672 -63.14 24.72 26.06
CA LEU A 672 -63.73 23.39 26.27
C LEU A 672 -63.70 23.00 27.75
N THR A 673 -62.63 23.33 28.45
CA THR A 673 -62.50 23.05 29.89
C THR A 673 -63.48 23.87 30.70
N CYS A 674 -63.63 25.16 30.42
CA CYS A 674 -64.59 26.02 31.11
C CYS A 674 -66.04 25.54 30.93
N ASP A 675 -66.43 25.13 29.73
CA ASP A 675 -67.76 24.57 29.47
C ASP A 675 -68.01 23.27 30.24
N ASN A 676 -67.03 22.37 30.26
CA ASN A 676 -67.11 21.11 31.02
C ASN A 676 -67.10 21.33 32.54
N ILE A 677 -66.48 22.40 33.02
CA ILE A 677 -66.58 22.85 34.41
C ILE A 677 -68.00 23.36 34.67
N LEU A 678 -68.53 24.28 33.87
CA LEU A 678 -69.87 24.85 34.07
C LEU A 678 -70.99 23.78 34.03
N SER A 679 -70.86 22.80 33.14
CA SER A 679 -71.80 21.67 33.01
C SER A 679 -71.60 20.55 34.04
N GLY A 680 -70.50 20.55 34.79
CA GLY A 680 -70.19 19.53 35.79
C GLY A 680 -69.74 18.19 35.21
N ASN A 681 -69.14 18.17 34.02
CA ASN A 681 -68.64 16.96 33.37
C ASN A 681 -67.32 16.48 34.02
N THR A 682 -67.48 15.71 35.09
CA THR A 682 -66.33 15.16 35.85
C THR A 682 -65.47 14.18 35.03
N MET A 683 -66.00 13.56 33.97
CA MET A 683 -65.23 12.64 33.12
C MET A 683 -64.20 13.40 32.28
N TYR A 684 -64.60 14.50 31.64
CA TYR A 684 -63.68 15.38 30.91
C TYR A 684 -62.59 15.94 31.83
N LEU A 685 -62.96 16.37 33.05
CA LEU A 685 -62.00 16.91 34.01
C LEU A 685 -61.03 15.87 34.55
N LYS A 686 -61.47 14.61 34.71
CA LYS A 686 -60.57 13.47 35.00
C LYS A 686 -59.61 13.21 33.86
N MET A 687 -60.09 13.22 32.61
CA MET A 687 -59.22 13.08 31.43
C MET A 687 -58.21 14.24 31.36
N LEU A 688 -58.64 15.48 31.61
CA LEU A 688 -57.74 16.64 31.64
C LEU A 688 -56.71 16.52 32.76
N GLY A 689 -57.12 16.12 33.97
CA GLY A 689 -56.22 15.88 35.09
C GLY A 689 -55.19 14.80 34.76
N ASN A 690 -55.60 13.70 34.13
CA ASN A 690 -54.69 12.66 33.66
C ASN A 690 -53.71 13.17 32.59
N ALA A 691 -54.18 13.99 31.64
CA ALA A 691 -53.30 14.59 30.62
C ALA A 691 -52.27 15.56 31.23
N LEU A 692 -52.67 16.34 32.24
CA LEU A 692 -51.76 17.21 32.99
C LEU A 692 -50.77 16.43 33.85
N ASN A 693 -51.16 15.29 34.42
CA ASN A 693 -50.26 14.41 35.17
C ASN A 693 -49.21 13.77 34.25
N ASP A 694 -49.62 13.37 33.06
CA ASP A 694 -48.75 12.77 32.03
C ASP A 694 -47.89 13.82 31.30
N TYR A 695 -48.08 15.12 31.56
CA TYR A 695 -47.43 16.21 30.80
C TYR A 695 -45.91 16.10 30.77
N VAL A 696 -45.25 15.84 31.91
CA VAL A 696 -43.78 15.76 31.95
C VAL A 696 -43.27 14.64 31.05
N GLU A 697 -43.88 13.46 31.15
CA GLU A 697 -43.54 12.31 30.32
C GLU A 697 -43.79 12.61 28.83
N VAL A 698 -44.96 13.16 28.50
CA VAL A 698 -45.33 13.49 27.11
C VAL A 698 -44.45 14.59 26.53
N ARG A 699 -44.09 15.61 27.32
CA ARG A 699 -43.19 16.69 26.91
C ARG A 699 -41.79 16.14 26.61
N ASP A 700 -41.27 15.29 27.49
CA ASP A 700 -39.94 14.71 27.31
C ASP A 700 -39.91 13.77 26.09
N ILE A 701 -40.98 13.00 25.87
CA ILE A 701 -41.17 12.21 24.63
C ILE A 701 -41.23 13.13 23.40
N ASN A 702 -42.02 14.21 23.43
CA ASN A 702 -42.13 15.16 22.32
C ASN A 702 -40.80 15.84 21.98
N ILE A 703 -39.97 16.16 22.98
CA ILE A 703 -38.63 16.70 22.76
C ILE A 703 -37.77 15.67 22.02
N ALA A 704 -37.77 14.41 22.47
CA ALA A 704 -37.02 13.33 21.82
C ALA A 704 -37.50 13.06 20.38
N LEU A 705 -38.80 13.20 20.12
CA LEU A 705 -39.40 13.02 18.79
C LEU A 705 -39.27 14.25 17.87
N LYS A 706 -39.00 15.44 18.41
CA LYS A 706 -38.77 16.66 17.62
C LYS A 706 -37.48 16.58 16.80
N GLU A 707 -36.51 15.78 17.27
CA GLU A 707 -35.26 15.48 16.56
C GLU A 707 -35.42 14.45 15.44
N LEU A 708 -36.65 13.99 15.14
CA LEU A 708 -36.87 13.05 14.05
C LEU A 708 -36.74 13.74 12.69
N ASP A 709 -35.98 13.12 11.79
CA ASP A 709 -35.96 13.54 10.38
C ASP A 709 -37.25 13.06 9.65
N GLU A 710 -37.47 13.58 8.44
CA GLU A 710 -38.68 13.22 7.67
C GLU A 710 -38.69 11.75 7.23
N THR A 711 -37.51 11.14 7.03
CA THR A 711 -37.38 9.72 6.69
C THR A 711 -37.79 8.85 7.89
N GLU A 712 -37.22 9.10 9.06
CA GLU A 712 -37.54 8.46 10.33
C GLU A 712 -39.05 8.56 10.63
N LYS A 713 -39.65 9.75 10.49
CA LYS A 713 -41.10 9.94 10.66
C LYS A 713 -41.91 9.09 9.68
N THR A 714 -41.48 9.00 8.42
CA THR A 714 -42.18 8.23 7.39
C THR A 714 -42.13 6.73 7.71
N LEU A 715 -40.96 6.22 8.14
CA LEU A 715 -40.79 4.83 8.56
C LEU A 715 -41.67 4.49 9.78
N LEU A 716 -41.62 5.33 10.83
CA LEU A 716 -42.37 5.13 12.07
C LEU A 716 -43.89 5.20 11.85
N LYS A 717 -44.37 6.17 11.05
CA LYS A 717 -45.80 6.27 10.68
C LYS A 717 -46.28 5.04 9.93
N PHE A 718 -45.47 4.56 8.97
CA PHE A 718 -45.80 3.37 8.21
C PHE A 718 -45.85 2.12 9.09
N ALA A 719 -44.84 1.93 9.94
CA ALA A 719 -44.79 0.79 10.85
C ALA A 719 -46.01 0.79 11.79
N TYR A 720 -46.37 1.95 12.36
CA TYR A 720 -47.51 2.06 13.28
C TYR A 720 -48.84 1.73 12.59
N LYS A 721 -49.07 2.29 11.40
CA LYS A 721 -50.30 2.08 10.62
C LYS A 721 -50.53 0.61 10.25
N ASN A 722 -49.45 -0.17 10.08
CA ASN A 722 -49.50 -1.56 9.67
C ASN A 722 -49.24 -2.54 10.83
N SER A 723 -49.29 -2.08 12.08
CA SER A 723 -49.05 -2.88 13.28
C SER A 723 -50.31 -2.98 14.15
N GLU A 724 -50.46 -4.10 14.86
CA GLU A 724 -51.55 -4.30 15.83
C GLU A 724 -51.10 -4.04 17.27
N ASN A 725 -49.81 -4.26 17.54
CA ASN A 725 -49.19 -4.11 18.85
C ASN A 725 -47.71 -3.72 18.72
N PHE A 726 -47.08 -3.35 19.83
CA PHE A 726 -45.67 -2.92 19.85
C PHE A 726 -44.70 -3.95 19.26
N LYS A 727 -44.93 -5.26 19.47
CA LYS A 727 -44.06 -6.30 18.89
C LYS A 727 -44.15 -6.35 17.37
N SER A 728 -45.35 -6.24 16.81
CA SER A 728 -45.54 -6.18 15.36
C SER A 728 -45.00 -4.88 14.76
N PHE A 729 -45.08 -3.77 15.49
CA PHE A 729 -44.48 -2.50 15.11
C PHE A 729 -42.95 -2.60 15.03
N GLU A 730 -42.32 -3.13 16.07
CA GLU A 730 -40.88 -3.35 16.13
C GLU A 730 -40.41 -4.28 15.00
N TYR A 731 -41.14 -5.37 14.77
CA TYR A 731 -40.86 -6.33 13.69
C TYR A 731 -40.87 -5.65 12.31
N ILE A 732 -41.84 -4.77 12.04
CA ILE A 732 -41.91 -4.05 10.75
C ILE A 732 -40.72 -3.12 10.58
N ILE A 733 -40.25 -2.44 11.64
CA ILE A 733 -39.07 -1.57 11.59
C ILE A 733 -37.81 -2.39 11.28
N GLU A 734 -37.65 -3.55 11.91
CA GLU A 734 -36.49 -4.43 11.69
C GLU A 734 -36.47 -5.02 10.28
N LYS A 735 -37.62 -5.46 9.77
CA LYS A 735 -37.76 -6.06 8.44
C LYS A 735 -37.94 -5.04 7.31
N PHE A 736 -38.00 -3.75 7.63
CA PHE A 736 -38.26 -2.70 6.64
C PHE A 736 -37.25 -2.72 5.48
N LEU A 737 -35.96 -2.85 5.81
CA LEU A 737 -34.88 -2.94 4.84
C LEU A 737 -35.03 -4.20 3.96
N THR A 738 -35.42 -5.32 4.56
CA THR A 738 -35.67 -6.59 3.85
C THR A 738 -36.80 -6.43 2.86
N PHE A 739 -37.94 -5.85 3.27
CA PHE A 739 -39.10 -5.63 2.40
C PHE A 739 -38.80 -4.66 1.26
N ARG A 740 -38.19 -3.51 1.54
CA ARG A 740 -37.85 -2.54 0.49
C ARG A 740 -36.82 -3.08 -0.49
N THR A 741 -35.84 -3.86 0.00
CA THR A 741 -34.85 -4.54 -0.85
C THR A 741 -35.52 -5.60 -1.72
N TYR A 742 -36.46 -6.38 -1.18
CA TYR A 742 -37.21 -7.38 -1.94
C TYR A 742 -38.04 -6.76 -3.09
N VAL A 743 -38.66 -5.60 -2.87
CA VAL A 743 -39.34 -4.85 -3.94
C VAL A 743 -38.37 -4.51 -5.08
N GLU A 744 -37.17 -4.05 -4.73
CA GLU A 744 -36.15 -3.70 -5.73
C GLU A 744 -35.67 -4.93 -6.49
N VAL A 745 -35.47 -6.06 -5.80
CA VAL A 745 -35.10 -7.34 -6.42
C VAL A 745 -36.12 -7.75 -7.48
N ILE A 746 -37.42 -7.81 -7.13
CA ILE A 746 -38.47 -8.20 -8.09
C ILE A 746 -38.46 -7.29 -9.32
N LYS A 747 -38.39 -5.97 -9.09
CA LYS A 747 -38.42 -4.97 -10.15
C LYS A 747 -37.24 -5.16 -11.12
N LEU A 748 -36.07 -5.49 -10.58
CA LEU A 748 -34.86 -5.73 -11.36
C LEU A 748 -34.88 -7.09 -12.06
N GLU A 749 -35.37 -8.14 -11.41
CA GLU A 749 -35.52 -9.47 -12.01
C GLU A 749 -36.45 -9.43 -13.22
N ASP A 750 -37.56 -8.71 -13.14
CA ASP A 750 -38.47 -8.52 -14.28
C ASP A 750 -37.79 -7.74 -15.42
N SER A 751 -37.00 -6.71 -15.10
CA SER A 751 -36.31 -5.89 -16.11
C SER A 751 -35.12 -6.59 -16.79
N CYS A 752 -34.41 -7.46 -16.06
CA CYS A 752 -33.18 -8.14 -16.50
C CYS A 752 -33.38 -9.65 -16.67
N LYS A 753 -34.61 -10.10 -16.89
CA LYS A 753 -34.98 -11.53 -16.93
C LYS A 753 -34.16 -12.33 -17.96
N ASN A 754 -33.91 -11.73 -19.12
CA ASN A 754 -33.19 -12.39 -20.20
C ASN A 754 -31.70 -12.56 -19.88
N GLU A 755 -31.10 -11.56 -19.25
CA GLU A 755 -29.69 -11.58 -18.83
C GLU A 755 -29.48 -12.51 -17.63
N LEU A 756 -30.40 -12.50 -16.66
CA LEU A 756 -30.34 -13.40 -15.50
C LEU A 756 -30.58 -14.85 -15.90
N ALA A 757 -31.41 -15.13 -16.91
CA ALA A 757 -31.55 -16.49 -17.45
C ALA A 757 -30.21 -17.06 -17.96
N LYS A 758 -29.31 -16.21 -18.47
CA LYS A 758 -27.98 -16.63 -18.93
C LYS A 758 -27.03 -17.02 -17.80
N LEU A 759 -27.34 -16.71 -16.54
CA LEU A 759 -26.56 -17.21 -15.40
C LEU A 759 -26.54 -18.74 -15.36
N ALA A 760 -27.62 -19.40 -15.81
CA ALA A 760 -27.67 -20.86 -15.90
C ALA A 760 -26.62 -21.42 -16.88
N ASP A 761 -26.23 -20.63 -17.89
CA ASP A 761 -25.21 -20.98 -18.87
C ASP A 761 -23.81 -20.47 -18.53
N PHE A 762 -23.60 -19.88 -17.35
CA PHE A 762 -22.32 -19.29 -16.96
C PHE A 762 -21.16 -20.30 -17.07
N ASP A 763 -21.33 -21.51 -16.54
CA ASP A 763 -20.30 -22.54 -16.60
C ASP A 763 -20.03 -22.99 -18.05
N ASN A 764 -21.06 -23.01 -18.90
CA ASN A 764 -20.92 -23.32 -20.32
C ASN A 764 -20.11 -22.25 -21.05
N ILE A 765 -20.42 -20.96 -20.83
CA ILE A 765 -19.69 -19.82 -21.42
C ILE A 765 -18.23 -19.83 -20.95
N LYS A 766 -18.01 -20.02 -19.65
CA LYS A 766 -16.66 -20.12 -19.07
C LYS A 766 -15.85 -21.26 -19.69
N ASN A 767 -16.45 -22.45 -19.81
CA ASN A 767 -15.77 -23.61 -20.40
C ASN A 767 -15.43 -23.37 -21.88
N LYS A 768 -16.33 -22.74 -22.65
CA LYS A 768 -16.05 -22.33 -24.04
C LYS A 768 -14.89 -21.35 -24.13
N ILE A 769 -14.83 -20.34 -23.26
CA ILE A 769 -13.71 -19.38 -23.24
C ILE A 769 -12.39 -20.12 -22.94
N ILE A 770 -12.39 -21.06 -21.99
CA ILE A 770 -11.20 -21.86 -21.68
C ILE A 770 -10.75 -22.70 -22.88
N THR A 771 -11.68 -23.35 -23.58
CA THR A 771 -11.34 -24.13 -24.79
C THR A 771 -10.79 -23.25 -25.89
N LEU A 772 -11.46 -22.11 -26.19
CA LEU A 772 -11.02 -21.16 -27.20
C LEU A 772 -9.64 -20.56 -26.87
N ARG A 773 -9.38 -20.22 -25.60
CA ARG A 773 -8.07 -19.73 -25.15
C ARG A 773 -6.97 -20.79 -25.29
N ASN A 774 -7.27 -22.07 -25.06
CA ASN A 774 -6.30 -23.13 -25.28
C ASN A 774 -5.96 -23.31 -26.76
N GLU A 775 -6.95 -23.19 -27.64
CA GLU A 775 -6.76 -23.19 -29.10
C GLU A 775 -5.94 -21.97 -29.55
N GLU A 776 -6.27 -20.78 -29.04
CA GLU A 776 -5.53 -19.54 -29.29
C GLU A 776 -4.05 -19.67 -28.88
N MET A 777 -3.76 -20.29 -27.72
CA MET A 777 -2.38 -20.55 -27.29
C MET A 777 -1.63 -21.51 -28.23
N ALA A 778 -2.32 -22.49 -28.81
CA ALA A 778 -1.72 -23.39 -29.80
C ALA A 778 -1.38 -22.64 -31.09
N ILE A 779 -2.28 -21.75 -31.55
CA ILE A 779 -2.04 -20.89 -32.71
C ILE A 779 -0.92 -19.89 -32.45
N ASN A 780 -0.91 -19.21 -31.30
CA ASN A 780 0.15 -18.27 -30.92
C ASN A 780 1.54 -18.92 -30.90
N ARG A 781 1.64 -20.20 -30.53
CA ARG A 781 2.90 -20.97 -30.63
C ARG A 781 3.34 -21.15 -32.08
N GLN A 782 2.42 -21.42 -33.00
CA GLN A 782 2.73 -21.55 -34.42
C GLN A 782 3.10 -20.21 -35.04
N ILE A 783 2.35 -19.13 -34.75
CA ILE A 783 2.69 -17.77 -35.19
C ILE A 783 4.12 -17.41 -34.73
N SER A 784 4.41 -17.57 -33.44
CA SER A 784 5.76 -17.33 -32.89
C SER A 784 6.84 -18.21 -33.56
N PHE A 785 6.47 -19.41 -33.99
CA PHE A 785 7.36 -20.35 -34.65
C PHE A 785 7.55 -20.10 -36.15
N GLU A 786 6.60 -19.49 -36.85
CA GLU A 786 6.72 -19.20 -38.30
C GLU A 786 7.18 -17.77 -38.58
N GLN A 787 6.94 -16.84 -37.66
CA GLN A 787 7.31 -15.43 -37.84
C GLN A 787 8.81 -15.26 -38.17
N ASN A 788 9.11 -14.38 -39.12
CA ASN A 788 10.43 -14.10 -39.71
C ASN A 788 11.00 -15.20 -40.63
N ASN A 789 10.29 -16.31 -40.87
CA ASN A 789 10.77 -17.33 -41.81
C ASN A 789 10.83 -16.80 -43.25
N GLU A 790 9.85 -15.97 -43.65
CA GLU A 790 9.85 -15.33 -44.98
C GLU A 790 10.95 -14.28 -45.14
N GLU A 791 11.26 -13.49 -44.10
CA GLU A 791 12.38 -12.52 -44.15
C GLU A 791 13.74 -13.21 -44.24
N TYR A 792 13.85 -14.42 -43.68
CA TYR A 792 15.10 -15.20 -43.68
C TYR A 792 15.35 -15.95 -45.00
N LYS A 793 14.30 -16.33 -45.72
CA LYS A 793 14.37 -16.99 -47.04
C LYS A 793 14.70 -15.99 -48.14
#